data_AF-A0A6B0GQ31-F1
#
_entry.id   AF-A0A6B0GQ31-F1
#
_cell.length_a   1.000
_cell.length_b   1.000
_cell.length_c   1.000
_cell.angle_alpha   90.00
_cell.angle_beta   90.00
_cell.angle_gamma   90.00
#
_symmetry.space_group_name_H-M   'P 1'
#
loop_
_entity.id
_entity.type
_entity.pdbx_description
1 polymer ?
#
loop_
_entity_poly.entity_id
_entity_poly.type
_entity_poly.pdbx_seq_one_letter_code
_entity_poly.pdbx_strand_id
1 'polypeptide(L)'
;MTSYQSELGGGGDVAEELAKGQRAISIAEFFEKNKHMLGFDSGARGLVTAVKEAVDNALDATEEAGILPDIYVEIAEAGDYYRLVIEDNGPGITREQIPKVFGKLLYGSRFHAREQSRGQQGIGISAAVLYSQLTSGKPAKITSKTQGSSRAEYFELIIDTDTNEPEISVEDTTTWERPHGTRIELEMEANMRARQQLHDYVKHTAVVNPHARIEFREPSEHLKYERATDEMPAETTEIRPHPHGVELGTLIKMLGATDSYSVSGFLQSEFTRVGQKTADSVVSNFRDRHYGREMAWQPPQSHQDADIEAAITDAVNGKGKEATAAFAAAVADAVGGRDRVAHHELVAVVEEAADDVEADSGVTFGDTVRENAVDAAWREVVVGREADCYRLVDDATTSRKDDAAVEALARRVATAFANAEDARDRLTHDTLSGYVQRAAERTKERDDVSFGETARENVVETFWSVARSVPDDAPSVTETEGDRDTASELLEAMRETDILAPPTDCLAPITGGLVKAGLQKEYDADFYAAATRDAEVHGGDPFIVEAGIAYGGDLPAEGQVDVLRFANRVPLVYQRGACASTDVVKRINWRNYGLDQPGGSGMPNGPAVLMVHVASTNVPFTSESKDAIANVPAIEDEIELALREAAREMKRYLNKRRSMEKRQRKQDVIADILPRMADKLSEVTEREELHVGDSLARIMNNVLVEREVDGGHVKLVVRNFSDTNAEPDVTDIVGADPGDPEGAQVVEMDGEWFVKWSPTVSSGETAVLEYDVGDDTTFDISVEGIEDAKLTVNA
;
A
#
# COMPACT_ATOMS: atom_id res chain seq x y z
N MET A 1 -20.74 -2.68 -44.08
CA MET A 1 -20.01 -3.95 -44.29
C MET A 1 -20.50 -4.63 -45.56
N THR A 2 -19.65 -4.72 -46.58
CA THR A 2 -19.79 -5.66 -47.70
C THR A 2 -18.94 -6.88 -47.39
N SER A 3 -19.57 -8.03 -47.16
CA SER A 3 -18.87 -9.30 -46.96
C SER A 3 -18.29 -9.77 -48.29
N TYR A 4 -16.98 -9.57 -48.49
CA TYR A 4 -16.26 -10.33 -49.50
C TYR A 4 -15.98 -11.71 -48.93
N GLN A 5 -16.87 -12.67 -49.20
CA GLN A 5 -16.51 -14.09 -49.14
C GLN A 5 -15.60 -14.37 -50.33
N SER A 6 -14.30 -14.51 -50.07
CA SER A 6 -13.36 -15.08 -51.03
C SER A 6 -13.54 -16.59 -51.04
N GLU A 7 -13.99 -17.13 -52.16
CA GLU A 7 -13.97 -18.57 -52.45
C GLU A 7 -12.52 -19.08 -52.39
N LEU A 8 -12.26 -20.10 -51.58
CA LEU A 8 -10.99 -20.81 -51.50
C LEU A 8 -10.75 -21.56 -52.82
N GLY A 9 -10.01 -20.93 -53.72
CA GLY A 9 -9.49 -21.54 -54.95
C GLY A 9 -8.24 -22.35 -54.65
N GLY A 10 -8.26 -23.65 -54.98
CA GLY A 10 -7.19 -24.58 -54.63
C GLY A 10 -5.84 -24.28 -55.30
N GLY A 11 -4.77 -24.61 -54.56
CA GLY A 11 -3.44 -24.91 -55.10
C GLY A 11 -2.30 -23.95 -54.76
N GLY A 12 -2.54 -22.89 -53.98
CA GLY A 12 -1.51 -22.03 -53.39
C GLY A 12 -1.44 -22.23 -51.88
N ASP A 13 -0.24 -22.12 -51.30
CA ASP A 13 0.03 -22.36 -49.88
C ASP A 13 -0.93 -21.56 -48.99
N VAL A 14 -1.80 -22.27 -48.25
CA VAL A 14 -2.86 -21.68 -47.41
C VAL A 14 -2.26 -20.71 -46.39
N ALA A 15 -1.01 -20.93 -46.00
CA ALA A 15 -0.26 -20.02 -45.14
C ALA A 15 0.02 -18.65 -45.81
N GLU A 16 0.33 -18.60 -47.11
CA GLU A 16 0.58 -17.35 -47.84
C GLU A 16 -0.71 -16.57 -48.10
N GLU A 17 -1.83 -17.25 -48.35
CA GLU A 17 -3.14 -16.58 -48.48
C GLU A 17 -3.66 -16.06 -47.14
N LEU A 18 -3.48 -16.81 -46.05
CA LEU A 18 -3.79 -16.34 -44.70
C LEU A 18 -2.88 -15.18 -44.27
N ALA A 19 -1.59 -15.22 -44.62
CA ALA A 19 -0.63 -14.14 -44.34
C ALA A 19 -0.99 -12.84 -45.09
N LYS A 20 -1.49 -12.92 -46.34
CA LYS A 20 -2.00 -11.75 -47.08
C LYS A 20 -3.22 -11.10 -46.41
N GLY A 21 -3.95 -11.84 -45.57
CA GLY A 21 -5.06 -11.33 -44.77
C GLY A 21 -4.63 -10.64 -43.47
N GLN A 22 -3.37 -10.80 -43.03
CA GLN A 22 -2.86 -10.15 -41.82
C GLN A 22 -2.52 -8.69 -42.13
N ARG A 23 -3.20 -7.77 -41.45
CA ARG A 23 -2.93 -6.33 -41.51
C ARG A 23 -2.68 -5.79 -40.11
N ALA A 24 -1.76 -4.84 -39.99
CA ALA A 24 -1.62 -4.07 -38.77
C ALA A 24 -2.92 -3.31 -38.51
N ILE A 25 -3.39 -3.34 -37.26
CA ILE A 25 -4.62 -2.67 -36.83
C ILE A 25 -4.25 -1.20 -36.60
N SER A 26 -5.00 -0.27 -37.22
CA SER A 26 -4.81 1.16 -36.95
C SER A 26 -5.30 1.52 -35.56
N ILE A 27 -4.87 2.66 -35.03
CA ILE A 27 -5.25 3.05 -33.66
C ILE A 27 -6.73 3.40 -33.58
N ALA A 28 -7.33 3.98 -34.62
CA ALA A 28 -8.79 4.10 -34.68
C ALA A 28 -9.48 2.74 -34.62
N GLU A 29 -9.01 1.75 -35.36
CA GLU A 29 -9.65 0.44 -35.37
C GLU A 29 -9.50 -0.26 -34.00
N PHE A 30 -8.35 -0.10 -33.34
CA PHE A 30 -8.16 -0.52 -31.96
C PHE A 30 -9.10 0.21 -31.01
N PHE A 31 -9.20 1.55 -31.11
CA PHE A 31 -10.06 2.36 -30.25
C PHE A 31 -11.54 2.03 -30.45
N GLU A 32 -12.01 1.91 -31.70
CA GLU A 32 -13.40 1.59 -32.02
C GLU A 32 -13.83 0.22 -31.54
N LYS A 33 -12.96 -0.79 -31.66
CA LYS A 33 -13.22 -2.14 -31.15
C LYS A 33 -13.11 -2.22 -29.63
N ASN A 34 -12.32 -1.36 -29.00
CA ASN A 34 -12.02 -1.41 -27.57
C ASN A 34 -12.51 -0.19 -26.76
N LYS A 35 -13.50 0.59 -27.26
CA LYS A 35 -14.06 1.77 -26.56
C LYS A 35 -14.43 1.50 -25.10
N HIS A 36 -14.90 0.29 -24.83
CA HIS A 36 -15.27 -0.17 -23.50
C HIS A 36 -14.10 -0.29 -22.53
N MET A 37 -12.91 -0.69 -23.00
CA MET A 37 -11.71 -0.79 -22.15
C MET A 37 -11.21 0.58 -21.68
N LEU A 38 -11.40 1.60 -22.52
CA LEU A 38 -10.97 2.97 -22.25
C LEU A 38 -12.07 3.83 -21.59
N GLY A 39 -13.22 3.25 -21.22
CA GLY A 39 -14.29 3.97 -20.53
C GLY A 39 -15.19 4.84 -21.43
N PHE A 40 -15.17 4.63 -22.75
CA PHE A 40 -15.99 5.34 -23.74
C PHE A 40 -17.10 4.45 -24.34
N ASP A 41 -17.64 3.52 -23.55
CA ASP A 41 -18.67 2.55 -23.95
C ASP A 41 -20.02 3.19 -24.36
N SER A 42 -20.32 4.37 -23.82
CA SER A 42 -21.59 5.06 -23.96
C SER A 42 -21.40 6.57 -23.83
N GLY A 43 -22.25 7.38 -24.46
CA GLY A 43 -22.14 8.84 -24.38
C GLY A 43 -22.30 9.40 -22.95
N ALA A 44 -22.93 8.67 -22.04
CA ALA A 44 -23.04 9.09 -20.63
C ALA A 44 -21.71 8.89 -19.89
N ARG A 45 -21.10 7.71 -20.04
CA ARG A 45 -19.84 7.37 -19.40
C ARG A 45 -18.66 8.11 -20.05
N GLY A 46 -18.65 8.21 -21.38
CA GLY A 46 -17.60 8.91 -22.13
C GLY A 46 -17.44 10.36 -21.70
N LEU A 47 -18.53 11.05 -21.35
CA LEU A 47 -18.49 12.40 -20.80
C LEU A 47 -17.82 12.45 -19.41
N VAL A 48 -18.18 11.51 -18.52
CA VAL A 48 -17.55 11.39 -17.19
C VAL A 48 -16.06 11.08 -17.33
N THR A 49 -15.70 10.16 -18.21
CA THR A 49 -14.30 9.81 -18.50
C THR A 49 -13.53 11.01 -19.04
N ALA A 50 -14.08 11.76 -19.99
CA ALA A 50 -13.43 12.95 -20.53
C ALA A 50 -13.21 14.04 -19.47
N VAL A 51 -14.19 14.27 -18.59
CA VAL A 51 -14.04 15.19 -17.45
C VAL A 51 -12.95 14.69 -16.50
N LYS A 52 -12.97 13.39 -16.17
CA LYS A 52 -11.98 12.76 -15.29
C LYS A 52 -10.55 12.96 -15.78
N GLU A 53 -10.28 12.57 -17.03
CA GLU A 53 -8.94 12.67 -17.60
C GLU A 53 -8.46 14.12 -17.75
N ALA A 54 -9.37 15.06 -18.01
CA ALA A 54 -9.00 16.48 -18.12
C ALA A 54 -8.74 17.13 -16.76
N VAL A 55 -9.57 16.86 -15.75
CA VAL A 55 -9.40 17.40 -14.39
C VAL A 55 -8.17 16.81 -13.71
N ASP A 56 -7.92 15.50 -13.84
CA ASP A 56 -6.75 14.85 -13.27
C ASP A 56 -5.44 15.43 -13.84
N ASN A 57 -5.38 15.67 -15.16
CA ASN A 57 -4.24 16.32 -15.80
C ASN A 57 -4.06 17.78 -15.36
N ALA A 58 -5.16 18.53 -15.18
CA ALA A 58 -5.10 19.89 -14.68
C ALA A 58 -4.54 19.95 -13.25
N LEU A 59 -5.01 19.06 -12.36
CA LEU A 59 -4.51 18.93 -11.00
C LEU A 59 -3.01 18.62 -10.98
N ASP A 60 -2.59 17.60 -11.74
CA ASP A 60 -1.17 17.23 -11.78
C ASP A 60 -0.29 18.39 -12.29
N ALA A 61 -0.71 19.07 -13.36
CA ALA A 61 0.05 20.18 -13.93
C ALA A 61 0.19 21.37 -12.97
N THR A 62 -0.85 21.65 -12.17
CA THR A 62 -0.79 22.68 -11.13
C THR A 62 0.10 22.26 -9.96
N GLU A 63 0.00 21.00 -9.52
CA GLU A 63 0.79 20.47 -8.40
C GLU A 63 2.28 20.39 -8.71
N GLU A 64 2.66 19.89 -9.88
CA GLU A 64 4.06 19.84 -10.35
C GLU A 64 4.69 21.24 -10.46
N ALA A 65 3.88 22.28 -10.68
CA ALA A 65 4.33 23.67 -10.76
C ALA A 65 4.31 24.40 -9.40
N GLY A 66 3.89 23.74 -8.31
CA GLY A 66 3.70 24.37 -7.00
C GLY A 66 2.60 25.44 -6.99
N ILE A 67 1.65 25.36 -7.92
CA ILE A 67 0.52 26.29 -8.06
C ILE A 67 -0.69 25.65 -7.41
N LEU A 68 -1.35 26.37 -6.50
CA LEU A 68 -2.61 25.89 -5.95
C LEU A 68 -3.68 25.78 -7.05
N PRO A 69 -4.34 24.62 -7.24
CA PRO A 69 -5.24 24.40 -8.36
C PRO A 69 -6.51 25.27 -8.31
N ASP A 70 -6.85 25.87 -9.44
CA ASP A 70 -8.11 26.56 -9.70
C ASP A 70 -8.65 26.10 -11.05
N ILE A 71 -9.62 25.19 -11.01
CA ILE A 71 -10.10 24.45 -12.18
C ILE A 71 -11.55 24.83 -12.46
N TYR A 72 -11.83 25.23 -13.69
CA TYR A 72 -13.17 25.47 -14.20
C TYR A 72 -13.57 24.37 -15.18
N VAL A 73 -14.73 23.77 -14.96
CA VAL A 73 -15.31 22.74 -15.81
C VAL A 73 -16.70 23.17 -16.25
N GLU A 74 -16.93 23.29 -17.55
CA GLU A 74 -18.23 23.64 -18.12
C GLU A 74 -18.72 22.58 -19.10
N ILE A 75 -19.97 22.19 -18.95
CA ILE A 75 -20.69 21.34 -19.89
C ILE A 75 -21.89 22.11 -20.40
N ALA A 76 -21.95 22.30 -21.72
CA ALA A 76 -23.02 23.02 -22.40
C ALA A 76 -23.60 22.19 -23.55
N GLU A 77 -24.91 22.34 -23.80
CA GLU A 77 -25.54 21.79 -25.00
C GLU A 77 -25.08 22.57 -26.24
N ALA A 78 -24.68 21.84 -27.28
CA ALA A 78 -24.14 22.39 -28.53
C ALA A 78 -24.80 21.71 -29.74
N GLY A 79 -26.09 22.00 -29.94
CA GLY A 79 -26.89 21.34 -30.98
C GLY A 79 -27.12 19.88 -30.65
N ASP A 80 -26.65 18.98 -31.51
CA ASP A 80 -26.74 17.52 -31.31
C ASP A 80 -25.61 16.96 -30.42
N TYR A 81 -24.66 17.80 -30.01
CA TYR A 81 -23.49 17.43 -29.21
C TYR A 81 -23.48 18.12 -27.85
N TYR A 82 -22.61 17.67 -26.96
CA TYR A 82 -22.23 18.43 -25.77
C TYR A 82 -20.84 19.01 -25.96
N ARG A 83 -20.69 20.26 -25.53
CA ARG A 83 -19.40 20.94 -25.46
C ARG A 83 -18.89 20.86 -24.02
N LEU A 84 -17.74 20.23 -23.86
CA LEU A 84 -17.00 20.13 -22.62
C LEU A 84 -15.83 21.12 -22.68
N VAL A 85 -15.74 22.02 -21.69
CA VAL A 85 -14.64 22.96 -21.51
C VAL A 85 -13.99 22.67 -20.16
N ILE A 86 -12.66 22.54 -20.16
CA ILE A 86 -11.86 22.50 -18.93
C ILE A 86 -10.82 23.60 -19.03
N GLU A 87 -10.68 24.37 -17.97
CA GLU A 87 -9.74 25.48 -17.87
C GLU A 87 -9.03 25.42 -16.52
N ASP A 88 -7.70 25.46 -16.56
CA ASP A 88 -6.83 25.43 -15.38
C ASP A 88 -5.96 26.69 -15.26
N ASN A 89 -5.37 26.86 -14.08
CA ASN A 89 -4.39 27.89 -13.78
C ASN A 89 -2.95 27.34 -13.69
N GLY A 90 -2.66 26.21 -14.34
CA GLY A 90 -1.34 25.58 -14.35
C GLY A 90 -0.27 26.39 -15.09
N PRO A 91 0.92 25.83 -15.30
CA PRO A 91 2.05 26.54 -15.91
C PRO A 91 1.84 26.88 -17.40
N GLY A 92 0.84 26.27 -18.04
CA GLY A 92 0.66 26.27 -19.50
C GLY A 92 1.60 25.27 -20.19
N ILE A 93 1.32 24.97 -21.45
CA ILE A 93 2.07 24.04 -22.29
C ILE A 93 2.75 24.84 -23.41
N THR A 94 4.00 24.50 -23.71
CA THR A 94 4.75 25.15 -24.79
C THR A 94 4.18 24.79 -26.16
N ARG A 95 4.34 25.72 -27.11
CA ARG A 95 3.85 25.59 -28.49
C ARG A 95 4.25 24.26 -29.14
N GLU A 96 5.48 23.79 -28.91
CA GLU A 96 6.01 22.56 -29.49
C GLU A 96 5.43 21.28 -28.87
N GLN A 97 4.91 21.36 -27.64
CA GLN A 97 4.40 20.22 -26.89
C GLN A 97 2.89 20.07 -27.00
N ILE A 98 2.13 21.16 -27.24
CA ILE A 98 0.67 21.13 -27.37
C ILE A 98 0.19 20.02 -28.34
N PRO A 99 0.68 19.93 -29.59
CA PRO A 99 0.22 18.88 -30.50
C PRO A 99 0.53 17.47 -30.01
N LYS A 100 1.67 17.26 -29.34
CA LYS A 100 2.09 15.94 -28.86
C LYS A 100 1.28 15.48 -27.65
N VAL A 101 0.99 16.38 -26.73
CA VAL A 101 0.23 16.07 -25.50
C VAL A 101 -1.22 15.70 -25.82
N PHE A 102 -1.86 16.41 -26.75
CA PHE A 102 -3.28 16.19 -27.04
C PHE A 102 -3.55 15.31 -28.27
N GLY A 103 -2.58 15.17 -29.17
CA GLY A 103 -2.77 14.50 -30.46
C GLY A 103 -1.91 13.26 -30.70
N LYS A 104 -1.15 12.80 -29.70
CA LYS A 104 -0.40 11.55 -29.76
C LYS A 104 -0.80 10.63 -28.60
N LEU A 105 -1.16 9.39 -28.91
CA LEU A 105 -1.43 8.38 -27.88
C LEU A 105 -0.12 7.75 -27.40
N LEU A 106 -0.06 7.36 -26.12
CA LEU A 106 1.13 6.82 -25.45
C LEU A 106 2.29 7.83 -25.40
N TYR A 107 1.95 9.11 -25.25
CA TYR A 107 2.93 10.18 -25.10
C TYR A 107 2.76 10.83 -23.72
N GLY A 108 3.84 10.84 -22.93
CA GLY A 108 3.84 11.46 -21.62
C GLY A 108 5.17 11.25 -20.91
N SER A 109 5.55 12.20 -20.06
CA SER A 109 6.75 12.13 -19.22
C SER A 109 6.64 11.05 -18.13
N ARG A 110 5.41 10.70 -17.71
CA ARG A 110 5.13 9.83 -16.56
C ARG A 110 5.19 8.32 -16.85
N PHE A 111 5.45 7.92 -18.09
CA PHE A 111 5.49 6.49 -18.47
C PHE A 111 6.76 5.77 -17.97
N HIS A 112 7.83 6.52 -17.75
CA HIS A 112 9.13 5.98 -17.34
C HIS A 112 9.42 6.19 -15.85
N ALA A 113 8.78 7.19 -15.22
CA ALA A 113 8.95 7.49 -13.82
C ALA A 113 8.13 6.55 -12.93
N ARG A 114 8.80 5.84 -12.02
CA ARG A 114 8.14 5.11 -10.93
C ARG A 114 7.95 6.01 -9.73
N GLU A 115 6.93 6.85 -9.81
CA GLU A 115 6.44 7.69 -8.71
C GLU A 115 4.90 7.71 -8.72
N GLN A 116 4.30 8.08 -7.59
CA GLN A 116 2.85 8.21 -7.51
C GLN A 116 2.35 9.30 -8.47
N SER A 117 1.43 8.94 -9.37
CA SER A 117 0.74 9.88 -10.24
C SER A 117 -0.73 9.48 -10.45
N ARG A 118 -1.58 10.47 -10.80
CA ARG A 118 -2.99 10.23 -11.17
C ARG A 118 -3.07 9.48 -12.51
N GLY A 119 -2.28 9.92 -13.50
CA GLY A 119 -2.22 9.36 -14.85
C GLY A 119 -0.97 8.48 -15.12
N GLN A 120 -1.17 7.17 -15.36
CA GLN A 120 -0.08 6.18 -15.53
C GLN A 120 0.33 5.87 -16.98
N GLN A 121 -0.54 6.03 -17.99
CA GLN A 121 -0.34 5.38 -19.31
C GLN A 121 -0.15 6.34 -20.50
N GLY A 122 -0.30 7.66 -20.32
CA GLY A 122 -0.17 8.63 -21.42
C GLY A 122 -1.25 8.51 -22.51
N ILE A 123 -2.42 7.96 -22.16
CA ILE A 123 -3.56 7.73 -23.08
C ILE A 123 -4.72 8.69 -22.79
N GLY A 124 -4.85 9.17 -21.55
CA GLY A 124 -6.06 9.79 -20.99
C GLY A 124 -6.71 10.88 -21.86
N ILE A 125 -6.07 12.04 -21.95
CA ILE A 125 -6.66 13.18 -22.65
C ILE A 125 -6.71 12.99 -24.18
N SER A 126 -5.71 12.34 -24.76
CA SER A 126 -5.68 11.99 -26.18
C SER A 126 -6.84 11.05 -26.57
N ALA A 127 -7.26 10.15 -25.67
CA ALA A 127 -8.44 9.32 -25.87
C ALA A 127 -9.74 10.13 -25.86
N ALA A 128 -9.86 11.16 -25.01
CA ALA A 128 -11.00 12.07 -25.02
C ALA A 128 -11.04 12.91 -26.31
N VAL A 129 -9.88 13.38 -26.79
CA VAL A 129 -9.74 14.05 -28.09
C VAL A 129 -10.18 13.11 -29.22
N LEU A 130 -9.67 11.89 -29.26
CA LEU A 130 -10.03 10.89 -30.27
C LEU A 130 -11.54 10.56 -30.25
N TYR A 131 -12.12 10.39 -29.07
CA TYR A 131 -13.56 10.16 -28.92
C TYR A 131 -14.38 11.33 -29.44
N SER A 132 -13.97 12.57 -29.12
CA SER A 132 -14.64 13.78 -29.62
C SER A 132 -14.58 13.88 -31.14
N GLN A 133 -13.42 13.62 -31.74
CA GLN A 133 -13.22 13.62 -33.18
C GLN A 133 -14.04 12.53 -33.88
N LEU A 134 -14.05 11.30 -33.37
CA LEU A 134 -14.78 10.19 -33.98
C LEU A 134 -16.30 10.35 -33.89
N THR A 135 -16.81 11.10 -32.90
CA THR A 135 -18.26 11.26 -32.69
C THR A 135 -18.82 12.54 -33.30
N SER A 136 -18.12 13.67 -33.17
CA SER A 136 -18.57 14.96 -33.70
C SER A 136 -17.92 15.38 -35.01
N GLY A 137 -16.76 14.80 -35.34
CA GLY A 137 -15.93 15.23 -36.47
C GLY A 137 -15.27 16.59 -36.29
N LYS A 138 -15.41 17.24 -35.12
CA LYS A 138 -14.84 18.55 -34.84
C LYS A 138 -13.44 18.43 -34.24
N PRO A 139 -12.53 19.38 -34.53
CA PRO A 139 -11.22 19.41 -33.90
C PRO A 139 -11.31 19.78 -32.42
N ALA A 140 -10.37 19.29 -31.62
CA ALA A 140 -10.18 19.75 -30.25
C ALA A 140 -9.57 21.16 -30.29
N LYS A 141 -10.14 22.10 -29.52
CA LYS A 141 -9.61 23.47 -29.43
C LYS A 141 -8.82 23.62 -28.14
N ILE A 142 -7.55 23.96 -28.27
CA ILE A 142 -6.63 24.13 -27.15
C ILE A 142 -6.18 25.59 -27.12
N THR A 143 -6.29 26.23 -25.96
CA THR A 143 -5.68 27.54 -25.68
C THR A 143 -4.72 27.37 -24.53
N SER A 144 -3.47 27.76 -24.67
CA SER A 144 -2.49 27.65 -23.57
C SER A 144 -1.60 28.87 -23.49
N LYS A 145 -1.26 29.28 -22.27
CA LYS A 145 -0.41 30.44 -22.02
C LYS A 145 0.60 30.12 -20.94
N THR A 146 1.87 30.22 -21.29
CA THR A 146 2.97 30.01 -20.34
C THR A 146 3.24 31.25 -19.51
N GLN A 147 3.81 31.06 -18.32
CA GLN A 147 4.17 32.17 -17.44
C GLN A 147 5.11 33.17 -18.14
N GLY A 148 4.76 34.45 -18.09
CA GLY A 148 5.53 35.52 -18.75
C GLY A 148 5.16 35.80 -20.21
N SER A 149 4.33 34.96 -20.84
CA SER A 149 3.86 35.18 -22.21
C SER A 149 2.76 36.23 -22.27
N SER A 150 2.84 37.15 -23.25
CA SER A 150 1.86 38.23 -23.44
C SER A 150 0.59 37.78 -24.17
N ARG A 151 0.69 36.73 -24.99
CA ARG A 151 -0.42 36.12 -25.74
C ARG A 151 -0.50 34.63 -25.41
N ALA A 152 -1.69 34.07 -25.58
CA ALA A 152 -1.91 32.63 -25.50
C ALA A 152 -1.76 32.01 -26.90
N GLU A 153 -1.21 30.81 -26.97
CA GLU A 153 -1.22 29.99 -28.17
C GLU A 153 -2.60 29.32 -28.33
N TYR A 154 -3.11 29.27 -29.55
CA TYR A 154 -4.41 28.69 -29.89
C TYR A 154 -4.24 27.65 -31.02
N PHE A 155 -4.73 26.44 -30.77
CA PHE A 155 -4.65 25.32 -31.70
C PHE A 155 -6.01 24.67 -31.90
N GLU A 156 -6.29 24.28 -33.14
CA GLU A 156 -7.32 23.28 -33.47
C GLU A 156 -6.63 22.01 -33.97
N LEU A 157 -6.79 20.91 -33.24
CA LEU A 157 -6.05 19.66 -33.44
C LEU A 157 -6.99 18.50 -33.76
N ILE A 158 -6.53 17.63 -34.66
CA ILE A 158 -7.13 16.35 -35.04
C ILE A 158 -6.03 15.28 -34.91
N ILE A 159 -6.39 14.05 -34.62
CA ILE A 159 -5.48 12.90 -34.58
C ILE A 159 -5.57 12.15 -35.90
N ASP A 160 -4.44 11.97 -36.58
CA ASP A 160 -4.35 11.01 -37.67
C ASP A 160 -4.37 9.59 -37.08
N THR A 161 -5.46 8.89 -37.36
CA THR A 161 -5.74 7.58 -36.77
C THR A 161 -4.93 6.44 -37.37
N ASP A 162 -4.34 6.65 -38.55
CA ASP A 162 -3.49 5.67 -39.22
C ASP A 162 -2.04 5.78 -38.74
N THR A 163 -1.56 7.01 -38.52
CA THR A 163 -0.16 7.27 -38.15
C THR A 163 0.08 7.55 -36.66
N ASN A 164 -0.96 7.82 -35.87
CA ASN A 164 -0.86 8.29 -34.47
C ASN A 164 -0.07 9.60 -34.33
N GLU A 165 -0.21 10.49 -35.31
CA GLU A 165 0.44 11.79 -35.28
C GLU A 165 -0.61 12.91 -35.25
N PRO A 166 -0.32 14.04 -34.60
CA PRO A 166 -1.23 15.17 -34.56
C PRO A 166 -1.29 15.88 -35.93
N GLU A 167 -2.50 16.17 -36.40
CA GLU A 167 -2.77 17.03 -37.55
C GLU A 167 -3.30 18.39 -37.06
N ILE A 168 -2.57 19.46 -37.37
CA ILE A 168 -2.91 20.82 -36.95
C ILE A 168 -3.79 21.48 -38.01
N SER A 169 -5.06 21.73 -37.68
CA SER A 169 -6.01 22.41 -38.56
C SER A 169 -5.87 23.93 -38.50
N VAL A 170 -5.67 24.47 -37.29
CA VAL A 170 -5.47 25.91 -37.04
C VAL A 170 -4.36 26.07 -36.01
N GLU A 171 -3.48 27.05 -36.25
CA GLU A 171 -2.44 27.50 -35.33
C GLU A 171 -2.44 29.04 -35.35
N ASP A 172 -2.81 29.66 -34.25
CA ASP A 172 -2.84 31.12 -34.09
C ASP A 172 -2.52 31.52 -32.64
N THR A 173 -2.51 32.82 -32.36
CA THR A 173 -2.32 33.37 -31.01
C THR A 173 -3.53 34.21 -30.62
N THR A 174 -4.01 34.07 -29.40
CA THR A 174 -5.17 34.79 -28.88
C THR A 174 -4.85 35.58 -27.61
N THR A 175 -5.73 36.51 -27.25
CA THR A 175 -5.69 37.19 -25.95
C THR A 175 -6.44 36.35 -24.93
N TRP A 176 -5.87 36.21 -23.74
CA TRP A 176 -6.49 35.48 -22.64
C TRP A 176 -6.21 36.18 -21.32
N GLU A 177 -7.25 36.33 -20.50
CA GLU A 177 -7.21 37.13 -19.27
C GLU A 177 -6.38 36.47 -18.17
N ARG A 178 -6.33 35.13 -18.12
CA ARG A 178 -5.48 34.41 -17.16
C ARG A 178 -4.00 34.70 -17.42
N PRO A 179 -3.17 34.80 -16.37
CA PRO A 179 -1.73 35.03 -16.52
C PRO A 179 -1.03 33.81 -17.16
N HIS A 180 -1.45 32.61 -16.80
CA HIS A 180 -0.98 31.32 -17.31
C HIS A 180 -2.07 30.25 -17.14
N GLY A 181 -1.94 29.13 -17.84
CA GLY A 181 -2.84 27.98 -17.74
C GLY A 181 -3.10 27.30 -19.08
N THR A 182 -3.98 26.31 -19.08
CA THR A 182 -4.49 25.67 -20.31
C THR A 182 -6.01 25.61 -20.29
N ARG A 183 -6.62 25.76 -21.47
CA ARG A 183 -8.05 25.59 -21.72
C ARG A 183 -8.23 24.60 -22.88
N ILE A 184 -8.97 23.53 -22.66
CA ILE A 184 -9.36 22.56 -23.68
C ILE A 184 -10.87 22.61 -23.88
N GLU A 185 -11.30 22.61 -25.14
CA GLU A 185 -12.71 22.55 -25.55
C GLU A 185 -12.91 21.38 -26.52
N LEU A 186 -13.78 20.45 -26.12
CA LEU A 186 -14.13 19.25 -26.86
C LEU A 186 -15.63 19.24 -27.15
N GLU A 187 -16.00 18.94 -28.39
CA GLU A 187 -17.39 18.69 -28.77
C GLU A 187 -17.57 17.20 -29.08
N MET A 188 -18.48 16.52 -28.39
CA MET A 188 -18.64 15.07 -28.53
C MET A 188 -20.10 14.63 -28.41
N GLU A 189 -20.42 13.46 -28.96
CA GLU A 189 -21.71 12.82 -28.73
C GLU A 189 -21.76 12.30 -27.28
N ALA A 190 -22.63 12.90 -26.47
CA ALA A 190 -22.77 12.58 -25.05
C ALA A 190 -24.20 12.76 -24.56
N ASN A 191 -24.48 12.35 -23.33
CA ASN A 191 -25.75 12.66 -22.66
C ASN A 191 -25.60 12.70 -21.14
N MET A 192 -26.52 13.40 -20.47
CA MET A 192 -26.47 13.62 -19.02
C MET A 192 -27.14 12.49 -18.19
N ARG A 193 -27.29 11.26 -18.71
CA ARG A 193 -27.88 10.15 -17.92
C ARG A 193 -27.03 9.77 -16.70
N ALA A 194 -25.71 10.02 -16.76
CA ALA A 194 -24.77 9.77 -15.67
C ALA A 194 -24.50 11.03 -14.82
N ARG A 195 -25.46 11.96 -14.74
CA ARG A 195 -25.30 13.23 -14.01
C ARG A 195 -24.87 13.03 -12.55
N GLN A 196 -25.49 12.08 -11.83
CA GLN A 196 -25.10 11.81 -10.45
C GLN A 196 -23.64 11.35 -10.35
N GLN A 197 -23.19 10.45 -11.23
CA GLN A 197 -21.80 9.98 -11.22
C GLN A 197 -20.80 11.10 -11.54
N LEU A 198 -21.20 12.04 -12.40
CA LEU A 198 -20.42 13.23 -12.70
C LEU A 198 -20.30 14.14 -11.47
N HIS A 199 -21.41 14.41 -10.79
CA HIS A 199 -21.44 15.20 -9.56
C HIS A 199 -20.62 14.53 -8.45
N ASP A 200 -20.79 13.22 -8.28
CA ASP A 200 -20.00 12.40 -7.35
C ASP A 200 -18.51 12.52 -7.68
N TYR A 201 -18.11 12.40 -8.94
CA TYR A 201 -16.70 12.56 -9.33
C TYR A 201 -16.15 13.93 -8.93
N VAL A 202 -16.84 15.03 -9.27
CA VAL A 202 -16.36 16.39 -8.96
C VAL A 202 -16.32 16.62 -7.45
N LYS A 203 -17.39 16.24 -6.72
CA LYS A 203 -17.45 16.35 -5.26
C LYS A 203 -16.34 15.55 -4.60
N HIS A 204 -16.16 14.29 -4.99
CA HIS A 204 -15.12 13.43 -4.42
C HIS A 204 -13.71 13.96 -4.75
N THR A 205 -13.53 14.55 -5.93
CA THR A 205 -12.26 15.22 -6.30
C THR A 205 -11.97 16.40 -5.37
N ALA A 206 -13.00 17.16 -4.98
CA ALA A 206 -12.85 18.26 -4.01
C ALA A 206 -12.56 17.78 -2.58
N VAL A 207 -13.08 16.61 -2.18
CA VAL A 207 -12.77 15.96 -0.89
C VAL A 207 -11.31 15.53 -0.83
N VAL A 208 -10.83 14.84 -1.86
CA VAL A 208 -9.49 14.24 -1.87
C VAL A 208 -8.37 15.25 -2.14
N ASN A 209 -8.72 16.41 -2.73
CA ASN A 209 -7.81 17.53 -2.99
C ASN A 209 -8.31 18.80 -2.26
N PRO A 210 -8.14 18.90 -0.92
CA PRO A 210 -8.67 20.03 -0.14
C PRO A 210 -8.04 21.38 -0.53
N HIS A 211 -6.87 21.37 -1.15
CA HIS A 211 -6.15 22.54 -1.68
C HIS A 211 -6.64 23.02 -3.05
N ALA A 212 -7.51 22.26 -3.72
CA ALA A 212 -8.04 22.61 -5.03
C ALA A 212 -9.35 23.41 -4.91
N ARG A 213 -9.49 24.43 -5.76
CA ARG A 213 -10.77 25.09 -6.05
C ARG A 213 -11.32 24.51 -7.35
N ILE A 214 -12.56 24.04 -7.33
CA ILE A 214 -13.23 23.49 -8.51
C ILE A 214 -14.57 24.17 -8.71
N GLU A 215 -14.75 24.80 -9.88
CA GLU A 215 -16.00 25.41 -10.31
C GLU A 215 -16.59 24.57 -11.44
N PHE A 216 -17.71 23.90 -11.17
CA PHE A 216 -18.36 22.99 -12.10
C PHE A 216 -19.72 23.54 -12.52
N ARG A 217 -19.87 23.75 -13.83
CA ARG A 217 -21.09 24.27 -14.43
C ARG A 217 -21.65 23.27 -15.44
N GLU A 218 -22.83 22.77 -15.17
CA GLU A 218 -23.61 21.98 -16.13
C GLU A 218 -24.86 22.76 -16.56
N PRO A 219 -25.65 22.26 -17.53
CA PRO A 219 -26.80 23.01 -18.04
C PRO A 219 -27.87 23.36 -16.98
N SER A 220 -27.99 22.55 -15.92
CA SER A 220 -28.99 22.74 -14.85
C SER A 220 -28.45 23.35 -13.56
N GLU A 221 -27.16 23.23 -13.29
CA GLU A 221 -26.61 23.49 -11.96
C GLU A 221 -25.21 24.08 -12.04
N HIS A 222 -24.87 24.86 -11.02
CA HIS A 222 -23.57 25.47 -10.86
C HIS A 222 -23.08 25.19 -9.44
N LEU A 223 -22.05 24.35 -9.35
CA LEU A 223 -21.44 23.90 -8.10
C LEU A 223 -20.07 24.55 -7.96
N LYS A 224 -19.78 25.02 -6.74
CA LYS A 224 -18.48 25.62 -6.39
C LYS A 224 -17.93 24.94 -5.17
N TYR A 225 -16.70 24.46 -5.29
CA TYR A 225 -15.95 23.80 -4.24
C TYR A 225 -14.72 24.66 -3.92
N GLU A 226 -14.78 25.43 -2.85
CA GLU A 226 -13.71 26.35 -2.42
C GLU A 226 -12.60 25.61 -1.66
N ARG A 227 -11.40 26.18 -1.56
CA ARG A 227 -10.27 25.52 -0.86
C ARG A 227 -10.52 25.42 0.64
N ALA A 228 -10.10 24.31 1.24
CA ALA A 228 -10.03 24.13 2.69
C ALA A 228 -8.64 24.43 3.27
N THR A 229 -7.60 24.33 2.43
CA THR A 229 -6.20 24.53 2.84
C THR A 229 -5.38 25.12 1.69
N ASP A 230 -4.28 25.79 2.03
CA ASP A 230 -3.26 26.21 1.08
C ASP A 230 -2.01 25.30 1.13
N GLU A 231 -2.08 24.21 1.91
CA GLU A 231 -1.03 23.19 2.00
C GLU A 231 -1.04 22.31 0.76
N MET A 232 0.06 22.34 0.00
CA MET A 232 0.25 21.49 -1.15
C MET A 232 0.70 20.08 -0.73
N PRO A 233 0.37 19.05 -1.54
CA PRO A 233 1.01 17.75 -1.47
C PRO A 233 2.54 17.80 -1.38
N ALA A 234 3.13 16.83 -0.69
CA ALA A 234 4.56 16.58 -0.79
C ALA A 234 4.98 16.23 -2.22
N GLU A 235 6.14 16.72 -2.65
CA GLU A 235 6.76 16.34 -3.92
C GLU A 235 7.22 14.87 -3.86
N THR A 236 6.95 14.13 -4.92
CA THR A 236 7.42 12.75 -5.08
C THR A 236 8.79 12.73 -5.75
N THR A 237 9.58 11.70 -5.44
CA THR A 237 10.83 11.42 -6.15
C THR A 237 10.73 10.09 -6.89
N GLU A 238 11.19 10.07 -8.13
CA GLU A 238 11.30 8.84 -8.92
C GLU A 238 12.24 7.83 -8.25
N ILE A 239 11.78 6.58 -8.11
CA ILE A 239 12.58 5.48 -7.57
C ILE A 239 12.92 4.45 -8.64
N ARG A 240 14.05 3.78 -8.44
CA ARG A 240 14.41 2.58 -9.21
C ARG A 240 13.46 1.41 -8.87
N PRO A 241 13.24 0.46 -9.79
CA PRO A 241 12.46 -0.73 -9.53
C PRO A 241 12.93 -1.52 -8.31
N HIS A 242 11.99 -2.11 -7.58
CA HIS A 242 12.30 -3.08 -6.53
C HIS A 242 12.42 -4.50 -7.13
N PRO A 243 13.38 -5.34 -6.69
CA PRO A 243 13.58 -6.67 -7.24
C PRO A 243 12.33 -7.56 -7.26
N HIS A 244 11.55 -7.59 -6.19
CA HIS A 244 10.30 -8.37 -6.10
C HIS A 244 9.19 -7.91 -7.07
N GLY A 245 9.32 -6.73 -7.67
CA GLY A 245 8.33 -6.15 -8.58
C GLY A 245 8.73 -6.16 -10.04
N VAL A 246 9.77 -6.93 -10.38
CA VAL A 246 10.22 -7.08 -11.76
C VAL A 246 9.72 -8.41 -12.29
N GLU A 247 9.26 -8.38 -13.55
CA GLU A 247 8.90 -9.55 -14.32
C GLU A 247 10.00 -9.90 -15.32
N LEU A 248 10.05 -11.14 -15.78
CA LEU A 248 11.10 -11.66 -16.66
C LEU A 248 11.35 -10.77 -17.89
N GLY A 249 10.28 -10.31 -18.55
CA GLY A 249 10.41 -9.44 -19.73
C GLY A 249 11.02 -8.07 -19.41
N THR A 250 10.78 -7.54 -18.21
CA THR A 250 11.37 -6.28 -17.74
C THR A 250 12.82 -6.50 -17.33
N LEU A 251 13.12 -7.61 -16.64
CA LEU A 251 14.49 -7.99 -16.28
C LEU A 251 15.38 -8.10 -17.51
N ILE A 252 14.95 -8.82 -18.55
CA ILE A 252 15.70 -8.97 -19.81
C ILE A 252 15.96 -7.61 -20.47
N LYS A 253 14.94 -6.73 -20.52
CA LYS A 253 15.11 -5.38 -21.06
C LYS A 253 16.12 -4.56 -20.27
N MET A 254 16.11 -4.68 -18.94
CA MET A 254 17.07 -3.99 -18.07
C MET A 254 18.48 -4.53 -18.26
N LEU A 255 18.65 -5.86 -18.36
CA LEU A 255 19.94 -6.51 -18.64
C LEU A 255 20.50 -6.07 -20.00
N GLY A 256 19.66 -5.89 -21.02
CA GLY A 256 20.10 -5.40 -22.33
C GLY A 256 20.40 -3.90 -22.40
N ALA A 257 19.96 -3.13 -21.39
CA ALA A 257 20.13 -1.68 -21.34
C ALA A 257 21.20 -1.20 -20.34
N THR A 258 21.65 -2.06 -19.42
CA THR A 258 22.63 -1.69 -18.39
C THR A 258 24.05 -1.60 -18.94
N ASP A 259 24.87 -0.76 -18.32
CA ASP A 259 26.32 -0.66 -18.58
C ASP A 259 27.15 -1.64 -17.72
N SER A 260 26.52 -2.36 -16.79
CA SER A 260 27.18 -3.28 -15.87
C SER A 260 27.57 -4.61 -16.55
N TYR A 261 28.81 -5.07 -16.32
CA TYR A 261 29.28 -6.37 -16.82
C TYR A 261 28.92 -7.55 -15.90
N SER A 262 28.83 -7.31 -14.59
CA SER A 262 28.52 -8.33 -13.59
C SER A 262 27.10 -8.18 -13.06
N VAL A 263 26.46 -9.31 -12.74
CA VAL A 263 25.11 -9.33 -12.16
C VAL A 263 25.08 -8.59 -10.81
N SER A 264 26.14 -8.71 -9.99
CA SER A 264 26.23 -7.95 -8.73
C SER A 264 26.23 -6.43 -8.95
N GLY A 265 26.95 -5.94 -9.98
CA GLY A 265 26.96 -4.52 -10.33
C GLY A 265 25.60 -4.04 -10.83
N PHE A 266 24.99 -4.82 -11.73
CA PHE A 266 23.64 -4.58 -12.24
C PHE A 266 22.59 -4.48 -11.13
N LEU A 267 22.61 -5.42 -10.18
CA LEU A 267 21.68 -5.44 -9.06
C LEU A 267 21.79 -4.17 -8.18
N GLN A 268 23.00 -3.65 -7.99
CA GLN A 268 23.23 -2.44 -7.19
C GLN A 268 22.91 -1.14 -7.96
N SER A 269 23.13 -1.12 -9.28
CA SER A 269 22.92 0.07 -10.11
C SER A 269 21.46 0.24 -10.53
N GLU A 270 20.74 -0.83 -10.83
CA GLU A 270 19.41 -0.74 -11.44
C GLU A 270 18.26 -0.86 -10.44
N PHE A 271 18.50 -1.35 -9.22
CA PHE A 271 17.45 -1.60 -8.24
C PHE A 271 17.56 -0.73 -6.99
N THR A 272 16.41 -0.44 -6.39
CA THR A 272 16.36 0.20 -5.08
C THR A 272 16.63 -0.81 -3.96
N ARG A 273 17.19 -0.33 -2.84
CA ARG A 273 17.46 -1.13 -1.61
C ARG A 273 18.41 -2.33 -1.77
N VAL A 274 19.11 -2.45 -2.89
CA VAL A 274 20.14 -3.48 -3.09
C VAL A 274 21.53 -2.89 -2.85
N GLY A 275 22.10 -3.21 -1.68
CA GLY A 275 23.53 -2.97 -1.40
C GLY A 275 24.38 -4.21 -1.68
N GLN A 276 25.69 -4.10 -1.48
CA GLN A 276 26.64 -5.20 -1.73
C GLN A 276 26.21 -6.53 -1.06
N LYS A 277 25.86 -6.50 0.23
CA LYS A 277 25.45 -7.72 0.96
C LYS A 277 24.22 -8.40 0.34
N THR A 278 23.21 -7.60 -0.02
CA THR A 278 21.99 -8.11 -0.65
C THR A 278 22.28 -8.64 -2.05
N ALA A 279 23.11 -7.94 -2.82
CA ALA A 279 23.55 -8.41 -4.13
C ALA A 279 24.31 -9.74 -4.02
N ASP A 280 25.19 -9.89 -3.03
CA ASP A 280 25.93 -11.13 -2.78
C ASP A 280 24.98 -12.28 -2.42
N SER A 281 23.94 -12.03 -1.62
CA SER A 281 22.89 -13.03 -1.32
C SER A 281 22.11 -13.44 -2.57
N VAL A 282 21.67 -12.48 -3.39
CA VAL A 282 20.97 -12.78 -4.66
C VAL A 282 21.89 -13.58 -5.59
N VAL A 283 23.15 -13.17 -5.73
CA VAL A 283 24.13 -13.85 -6.57
C VAL A 283 24.42 -15.26 -6.05
N SER A 284 24.47 -15.47 -4.74
CA SER A 284 24.61 -16.80 -4.14
C SER A 284 23.42 -17.69 -4.50
N ASN A 285 22.19 -17.21 -4.32
CA ASN A 285 20.98 -17.94 -4.67
C ASN A 285 20.91 -18.22 -6.19
N PHE A 286 21.37 -17.26 -7.00
CA PHE A 286 21.43 -17.43 -8.46
C PHE A 286 22.42 -18.53 -8.86
N ARG A 287 23.62 -18.59 -8.26
CA ARG A 287 24.58 -19.69 -8.49
C ARG A 287 24.02 -21.04 -8.07
N ASP A 288 23.38 -21.08 -6.90
CA ASP A 288 22.79 -22.32 -6.38
C ASP A 288 21.66 -22.84 -7.29
N ARG A 289 20.96 -21.96 -7.98
CA ARG A 289 19.93 -22.31 -8.97
C ARG A 289 20.53 -22.72 -10.31
N HIS A 290 21.44 -21.90 -10.84
CA HIS A 290 22.01 -22.09 -12.17
C HIS A 290 22.95 -23.29 -12.23
N TYR A 291 23.81 -23.43 -11.23
CA TYR A 291 24.79 -24.51 -11.19
C TYR A 291 24.52 -25.59 -10.14
N GLY A 292 23.67 -25.34 -9.15
CA GLY A 292 23.49 -26.27 -8.03
C GLY A 292 24.55 -26.13 -6.94
N ARG A 293 24.33 -26.85 -5.83
CA ARG A 293 25.28 -27.03 -4.74
C ARG A 293 25.99 -28.37 -4.85
N GLU A 294 27.19 -28.48 -4.29
CA GLU A 294 27.88 -29.76 -4.15
C GLU A 294 27.55 -30.42 -2.83
N MET A 295 27.21 -31.70 -2.88
CA MET A 295 26.88 -32.45 -1.68
C MET A 295 28.14 -32.71 -0.84
N ALA A 296 28.13 -32.30 0.43
CA ALA A 296 29.27 -32.48 1.32
C ALA A 296 29.13 -33.76 2.15
N TRP A 297 30.02 -34.72 1.91
CA TRP A 297 30.00 -36.02 2.57
C TRP A 297 30.95 -36.07 3.74
N GLN A 298 30.66 -36.93 4.71
CA GLN A 298 31.61 -37.17 5.79
C GLN A 298 32.85 -37.94 5.30
N PRO A 299 34.07 -37.53 5.72
CA PRO A 299 35.28 -38.29 5.44
C PRO A 299 35.21 -39.74 5.96
N PRO A 300 35.97 -40.67 5.34
CA PRO A 300 36.08 -42.04 5.80
C PRO A 300 36.51 -42.11 7.25
N GLN A 301 35.81 -42.92 8.04
CA GLN A 301 36.16 -43.17 9.43
C GLN A 301 37.16 -44.33 9.52
N SER A 302 37.98 -44.37 10.57
CA SER A 302 39.04 -45.37 10.75
C SER A 302 38.59 -46.85 10.80
N HIS A 303 37.29 -47.11 10.86
CA HIS A 303 36.69 -48.44 10.85
C HIS A 303 36.06 -48.83 9.50
N GLN A 304 36.14 -47.96 8.50
CA GLN A 304 35.61 -48.19 7.15
C GLN A 304 36.74 -48.68 6.24
N ASP A 305 36.40 -49.53 5.27
CA ASP A 305 37.33 -50.04 4.24
C ASP A 305 37.58 -48.96 3.16
N ALA A 306 38.08 -47.79 3.58
CA ALA A 306 38.41 -46.67 2.71
C ALA A 306 39.66 -45.93 3.24
N ASP A 307 40.63 -45.68 2.36
CA ASP A 307 41.95 -45.13 2.71
C ASP A 307 42.40 -44.11 1.66
N ILE A 308 42.23 -42.83 2.00
CA ILE A 308 42.57 -41.69 1.14
C ILE A 308 44.08 -41.64 0.86
N GLU A 309 44.91 -41.91 1.87
CA GLU A 309 46.37 -41.84 1.73
C GLU A 309 46.88 -42.91 0.76
N ALA A 310 46.40 -44.15 0.91
CA ALA A 310 46.72 -45.24 0.00
C ALA A 310 46.21 -44.98 -1.42
N ALA A 311 44.96 -44.51 -1.56
CA ALA A 311 44.36 -44.22 -2.86
C ALA A 311 45.11 -43.13 -3.64
N ILE A 312 45.51 -42.05 -2.99
CA ILE A 312 46.32 -40.98 -3.61
C ILE A 312 47.71 -41.51 -3.97
N THR A 313 48.35 -42.29 -3.10
CA THR A 313 49.67 -42.85 -3.35
C THR A 313 49.70 -43.72 -4.61
N ASP A 314 48.65 -44.52 -4.83
CA ASP A 314 48.52 -45.38 -6.01
C ASP A 314 48.18 -44.58 -7.29
N ALA A 315 47.46 -43.47 -7.15
CA ALA A 315 47.07 -42.61 -8.28
C ALA A 315 48.23 -41.72 -8.78
N VAL A 316 49.13 -41.31 -7.89
CA VAL A 316 50.25 -40.41 -8.20
C VAL A 316 51.41 -41.18 -8.84
N ASN A 317 51.59 -40.97 -10.15
CA ASN A 317 52.65 -41.61 -10.93
C ASN A 317 53.80 -40.65 -11.28
N GLY A 318 55.04 -41.15 -11.27
CA GLY A 318 56.22 -40.42 -11.76
C GLY A 318 56.80 -39.36 -10.81
N LYS A 319 56.42 -39.38 -9.53
CA LYS A 319 56.97 -38.52 -8.46
C LYS A 319 57.83 -39.32 -7.47
N GLY A 320 58.68 -38.65 -6.71
CA GLY A 320 59.56 -39.30 -5.73
C GLY A 320 58.75 -39.89 -4.57
N LYS A 321 59.11 -41.09 -4.10
CA LYS A 321 58.35 -41.82 -3.07
C LYS A 321 58.10 -41.01 -1.79
N GLU A 322 59.09 -40.25 -1.33
CA GLU A 322 58.98 -39.41 -0.13
C GLU A 322 58.01 -38.24 -0.33
N ALA A 323 58.09 -37.57 -1.49
CA ALA A 323 57.20 -36.46 -1.82
C ALA A 323 55.74 -36.94 -2.02
N THR A 324 55.53 -38.08 -2.69
CA THR A 324 54.20 -38.67 -2.86
C THR A 324 53.58 -39.06 -1.51
N ALA A 325 54.36 -39.66 -0.60
CA ALA A 325 53.86 -40.03 0.72
C ALA A 325 53.51 -38.79 1.56
N ALA A 326 54.35 -37.76 1.55
CA ALA A 326 54.07 -36.51 2.26
C ALA A 326 52.80 -35.81 1.72
N PHE A 327 52.61 -35.80 0.40
CA PHE A 327 51.44 -35.24 -0.24
C PHE A 327 50.16 -36.02 0.08
N ALA A 328 50.19 -37.35 -0.03
CA ALA A 328 49.05 -38.20 0.29
C ALA A 328 48.64 -38.06 1.77
N ALA A 329 49.61 -38.04 2.68
CA ALA A 329 49.36 -37.85 4.12
C ALA A 329 48.77 -36.46 4.41
N ALA A 330 49.31 -35.40 3.81
CA ALA A 330 48.80 -34.04 3.99
C ALA A 330 47.33 -33.89 3.55
N VAL A 331 46.97 -34.47 2.40
CA VAL A 331 45.58 -34.47 1.93
C VAL A 331 44.68 -35.30 2.86
N ALA A 332 45.11 -36.50 3.25
CA ALA A 332 44.32 -37.37 4.14
C ALA A 332 44.08 -36.72 5.51
N ASP A 333 45.10 -36.09 6.10
CA ASP A 333 44.99 -35.37 7.37
C ASP A 333 44.06 -34.16 7.26
N ALA A 334 44.18 -33.36 6.19
CA ALA A 334 43.35 -32.19 5.96
C ALA A 334 41.87 -32.55 5.72
N VAL A 335 41.61 -33.63 4.98
CA VAL A 335 40.25 -34.15 4.76
C VAL A 335 39.69 -34.76 6.06
N GLY A 336 40.48 -35.56 6.79
CA GLY A 336 40.07 -36.18 8.05
C GLY A 336 39.80 -35.19 9.19
N GLY A 337 40.37 -33.98 9.12
CA GLY A 337 40.12 -32.89 10.06
C GLY A 337 38.80 -32.14 9.86
N ARG A 338 38.03 -32.44 8.80
CA ARG A 338 36.76 -31.76 8.48
C ARG A 338 35.55 -32.62 8.85
N ASP A 339 34.45 -31.97 9.26
CA ASP A 339 33.19 -32.67 9.57
C ASP A 339 32.53 -33.26 8.31
N ARG A 340 32.55 -32.49 7.21
CA ARG A 340 32.06 -32.83 5.88
C ARG A 340 32.94 -32.16 4.83
N VAL A 341 33.04 -32.76 3.65
CA VAL A 341 33.85 -32.26 2.54
C VAL A 341 33.06 -32.35 1.23
N ALA A 342 32.92 -31.23 0.55
CA ALA A 342 32.43 -31.16 -0.83
C ALA A 342 33.58 -31.36 -1.84
N HIS A 343 33.25 -31.60 -3.11
CA HIS A 343 34.24 -31.89 -4.14
C HIS A 343 35.21 -30.71 -4.38
N HIS A 344 34.72 -29.48 -4.54
CA HIS A 344 35.58 -28.29 -4.70
C HIS A 344 36.43 -27.99 -3.46
N GLU A 345 35.91 -28.31 -2.27
CA GLU A 345 36.62 -28.22 -1.00
C GLU A 345 37.80 -29.21 -0.95
N LEU A 346 37.65 -30.39 -1.58
CA LEU A 346 38.72 -31.37 -1.75
C LEU A 346 39.73 -30.92 -2.81
N VAL A 347 39.29 -30.33 -3.93
CA VAL A 347 40.18 -29.74 -4.93
C VAL A 347 41.11 -28.71 -4.29
N ALA A 348 40.56 -27.78 -3.50
CA ALA A 348 41.33 -26.77 -2.78
C ALA A 348 42.33 -27.39 -1.79
N VAL A 349 41.95 -28.45 -1.06
CA VAL A 349 42.86 -29.17 -0.16
C VAL A 349 44.01 -29.82 -0.92
N VAL A 350 43.73 -30.42 -2.07
CA VAL A 350 44.75 -31.05 -2.90
C VAL A 350 45.70 -30.01 -3.50
N GLU A 351 45.19 -28.83 -3.89
CA GLU A 351 46.02 -27.72 -4.36
C GLU A 351 46.93 -27.18 -3.25
N GLU A 352 46.38 -26.91 -2.06
CA GLU A 352 47.14 -26.43 -0.90
C GLU A 352 48.22 -27.44 -0.48
N ALA A 353 47.87 -28.72 -0.37
CA ALA A 353 48.82 -29.78 -0.02
C ALA A 353 49.91 -29.96 -1.09
N ALA A 354 49.59 -29.76 -2.37
CA ALA A 354 50.57 -29.84 -3.45
C ALA A 354 51.57 -28.68 -3.36
N ASP A 355 51.09 -27.47 -3.10
CA ASP A 355 51.90 -26.26 -2.99
C ASP A 355 52.81 -26.33 -1.75
N ASP A 356 52.30 -26.83 -0.61
CA ASP A 356 53.07 -27.03 0.62
C ASP A 356 54.20 -28.05 0.43
N VAL A 357 53.91 -29.20 -0.17
CA VAL A 357 54.94 -30.22 -0.43
C VAL A 357 55.93 -29.74 -1.49
N GLU A 358 55.52 -28.94 -2.46
CA GLU A 358 56.43 -28.30 -3.41
C GLU A 358 57.38 -27.32 -2.71
N ALA A 359 56.89 -26.53 -1.76
CA ALA A 359 57.71 -25.62 -0.96
C ALA A 359 58.77 -26.35 -0.12
N ASP A 360 58.42 -27.51 0.45
CA ASP A 360 59.31 -28.28 1.32
C ASP A 360 60.29 -29.20 0.56
N SER A 361 59.83 -29.83 -0.52
CA SER A 361 60.58 -30.88 -1.24
C SER A 361 61.13 -30.44 -2.60
N GLY A 362 60.67 -29.30 -3.13
CA GLY A 362 60.98 -28.82 -4.49
C GLY A 362 60.34 -29.65 -5.60
N VAL A 363 59.42 -30.57 -5.28
CA VAL A 363 58.73 -31.44 -6.24
C VAL A 363 57.39 -30.82 -6.62
N THR A 364 57.28 -30.29 -7.83
CA THR A 364 56.03 -29.76 -8.38
C THR A 364 55.05 -30.88 -8.72
N PHE A 365 53.81 -30.81 -8.22
CA PHE A 365 52.69 -31.63 -8.67
C PHE A 365 51.90 -30.83 -9.71
N GLY A 366 51.94 -31.25 -10.98
CA GLY A 366 51.20 -30.57 -12.06
C GLY A 366 49.73 -30.97 -12.09
N ASP A 367 48.93 -30.24 -12.86
CA ASP A 367 47.46 -30.32 -12.91
C ASP A 367 46.93 -31.75 -13.03
N THR A 368 47.45 -32.55 -13.97
CA THR A 368 47.02 -33.95 -14.14
C THR A 368 47.27 -34.83 -12.90
N VAL A 369 48.32 -34.55 -12.12
CA VAL A 369 48.59 -35.31 -10.89
C VAL A 369 47.65 -34.88 -9.78
N ARG A 370 47.33 -33.57 -9.70
CA ARG A 370 46.35 -33.03 -8.76
C ARG A 370 44.95 -33.57 -9.07
N GLU A 371 44.53 -33.57 -10.34
CA GLU A 371 43.25 -34.16 -10.80
C GLU A 371 43.14 -35.64 -10.43
N ASN A 372 44.17 -36.45 -10.71
CA ASN A 372 44.17 -37.87 -10.34
C ASN A 372 44.09 -38.08 -8.81
N ALA A 373 44.72 -37.21 -8.03
CA ALA A 373 44.66 -37.26 -6.56
C ALA A 373 43.26 -36.88 -6.03
N VAL A 374 42.64 -35.83 -6.59
CA VAL A 374 41.24 -35.46 -6.28
C VAL A 374 40.31 -36.62 -6.60
N ASP A 375 40.41 -37.20 -7.79
CA ASP A 375 39.60 -38.34 -8.23
C ASP A 375 39.74 -39.55 -7.31
N ALA A 376 40.97 -39.86 -6.89
CA ALA A 376 41.25 -40.97 -5.99
C ALA A 376 40.67 -40.72 -4.59
N ALA A 377 40.93 -39.54 -4.03
CA ALA A 377 40.43 -39.16 -2.71
C ALA A 377 38.89 -39.06 -2.68
N TRP A 378 38.28 -38.52 -3.74
CA TRP A 378 36.82 -38.39 -3.83
C TRP A 378 36.12 -39.74 -3.86
N ARG A 379 36.67 -40.73 -4.59
CA ARG A 379 36.14 -42.10 -4.60
C ARG A 379 36.07 -42.70 -3.20
N GLU A 380 37.07 -42.44 -2.38
CA GLU A 380 37.12 -42.89 -0.98
C GLU A 380 36.11 -42.14 -0.11
N VAL A 381 36.02 -40.81 -0.24
CA VAL A 381 35.05 -39.98 0.51
C VAL A 381 33.61 -40.44 0.27
N VAL A 382 33.26 -40.81 -0.97
CA VAL A 382 31.89 -41.21 -1.29
C VAL A 382 31.54 -42.67 -0.95
N VAL A 383 32.49 -43.49 -0.47
CA VAL A 383 32.21 -44.87 -0.04
C VAL A 383 31.17 -44.90 1.08
N GLY A 384 31.24 -43.93 2.00
CA GLY A 384 30.33 -43.81 3.16
C GLY A 384 28.94 -43.23 2.84
N ARG A 385 28.63 -42.93 1.57
CA ARG A 385 27.43 -42.17 1.16
C ARG A 385 26.12 -42.77 1.65
N GLU A 386 25.95 -44.09 1.60
CA GLU A 386 24.71 -44.74 2.07
C GLU A 386 24.49 -44.53 3.58
N ALA A 387 25.55 -44.62 4.38
CA ALA A 387 25.50 -44.40 5.82
C ALA A 387 25.28 -42.92 6.18
N ASP A 388 25.78 -42.00 5.35
CA ASP A 388 25.53 -40.56 5.52
C ASP A 388 24.09 -40.18 5.15
N CYS A 389 23.60 -40.69 4.01
CA CYS A 389 22.19 -40.56 3.62
C CYS A 389 21.24 -41.11 4.71
N TYR A 390 21.59 -42.23 5.35
CA TYR A 390 20.78 -42.78 6.45
C TYR A 390 20.61 -41.77 7.56
N ARG A 391 21.71 -41.17 8.03
CA ARG A 391 21.67 -40.19 9.13
C ARG A 391 20.91 -38.94 8.76
N LEU A 392 21.10 -38.41 7.56
CA LEU A 392 20.36 -37.23 7.09
C LEU A 392 18.85 -37.50 7.00
N VAL A 393 18.43 -38.69 6.54
CA VAL A 393 17.02 -39.07 6.51
C VAL A 393 16.48 -39.33 7.91
N ASP A 394 17.23 -40.01 8.77
CA ASP A 394 16.86 -40.29 10.16
C ASP A 394 16.65 -38.98 10.93
N ASP A 395 17.60 -38.03 10.85
CA ASP A 395 17.52 -36.72 11.47
C ASP A 395 16.31 -35.90 10.97
N ALA A 396 15.95 -36.03 9.69
CA ALA A 396 14.82 -35.34 9.08
C ALA A 396 13.45 -35.97 9.40
N THR A 397 13.42 -37.24 9.81
CA THR A 397 12.18 -37.99 10.01
C THR A 397 11.85 -38.19 11.49
N THR A 398 10.59 -37.97 11.86
CA THR A 398 10.16 -38.15 13.25
C THR A 398 10.31 -39.61 13.69
N SER A 399 10.55 -39.85 14.99
CA SER A 399 10.68 -41.18 15.64
C SER A 399 9.49 -42.15 15.53
N ARG A 400 8.48 -41.84 14.71
CA ARG A 400 7.32 -42.70 14.41
C ARG A 400 7.50 -43.57 13.15
N LYS A 401 8.59 -43.42 12.39
CA LYS A 401 8.92 -44.28 11.24
C LYS A 401 9.77 -45.44 11.72
N ASP A 402 9.63 -46.61 11.10
CA ASP A 402 10.49 -47.74 11.43
C ASP A 402 11.86 -47.58 10.74
N ASP A 403 12.92 -48.05 11.39
CA ASP A 403 14.29 -47.91 10.90
C ASP A 403 14.46 -48.53 9.50
N ALA A 404 13.71 -49.60 9.19
CA ALA A 404 13.77 -50.26 7.89
C ALA A 404 13.26 -49.35 6.76
N ALA A 405 12.21 -48.55 6.98
CA ALA A 405 11.72 -47.59 5.99
C ALA A 405 12.69 -46.41 5.79
N VAL A 406 13.32 -45.92 6.86
CA VAL A 406 14.35 -44.88 6.82
C VAL A 406 15.54 -45.38 6.00
N GLU A 407 16.03 -46.58 6.30
CA GLU A 407 17.11 -47.23 5.58
C GLU A 407 16.79 -47.45 4.10
N ALA A 408 15.57 -47.91 3.80
CA ALA A 408 15.14 -48.15 2.44
C ALA A 408 15.01 -46.84 1.63
N LEU A 409 14.59 -45.73 2.25
CA LEU A 409 14.57 -44.42 1.61
C LEU A 409 15.99 -43.89 1.39
N ALA A 410 16.83 -43.92 2.43
CA ALA A 410 18.21 -43.45 2.39
C ALA A 410 19.06 -44.17 1.33
N ARG A 411 18.97 -45.50 1.26
CA ARG A 411 19.64 -46.31 0.23
C ARG A 411 19.24 -45.90 -1.18
N ARG A 412 17.96 -45.62 -1.41
CA ARG A 412 17.46 -45.18 -2.73
C ARG A 412 17.94 -43.77 -3.08
N VAL A 413 18.03 -42.86 -2.10
CA VAL A 413 18.61 -41.53 -2.31
C VAL A 413 20.10 -41.65 -2.62
N ALA A 414 20.87 -42.43 -1.84
CA ALA A 414 22.28 -42.71 -2.11
C ALA A 414 22.50 -43.32 -3.51
N THR A 415 21.61 -44.22 -3.93
CA THR A 415 21.63 -44.82 -5.27
C THR A 415 21.32 -43.79 -6.36
N ALA A 416 20.48 -42.78 -6.09
CA ALA A 416 20.22 -41.71 -7.04
C ALA A 416 21.47 -40.85 -7.28
N PHE A 417 22.17 -40.48 -6.21
CA PHE A 417 23.47 -39.80 -6.32
C PHE A 417 24.51 -40.68 -7.04
N ALA A 418 24.62 -41.96 -6.72
CA ALA A 418 25.61 -42.86 -7.34
C ALA A 418 25.38 -43.08 -8.85
N ASN A 419 24.15 -42.88 -9.33
CA ASN A 419 23.80 -42.98 -10.75
C ASN A 419 23.73 -41.60 -11.44
N ALA A 420 24.07 -40.51 -10.75
CA ALA A 420 24.11 -39.19 -11.36
C ALA A 420 25.23 -39.12 -12.40
N GLU A 421 25.02 -38.34 -13.47
CA GLU A 421 26.04 -38.14 -14.51
C GLU A 421 27.21 -37.28 -14.01
N ASP A 422 26.95 -36.39 -13.04
CA ASP A 422 27.99 -35.57 -12.41
C ASP A 422 28.66 -36.33 -11.26
N ALA A 423 29.91 -36.73 -11.47
CA ALA A 423 30.72 -37.45 -10.48
C ALA A 423 31.04 -36.61 -9.22
N ARG A 424 30.82 -35.29 -9.26
CA ARG A 424 31.07 -34.35 -8.15
C ARG A 424 29.90 -34.28 -7.15
N ASP A 425 28.83 -35.04 -7.39
CA ASP A 425 27.58 -34.99 -6.63
C ASP A 425 27.02 -33.54 -6.53
N ARG A 426 27.12 -32.80 -7.63
CA ARG A 426 26.54 -31.46 -7.78
C ARG A 426 25.07 -31.57 -8.20
N LEU A 427 24.19 -30.80 -7.55
CA LEU A 427 22.77 -30.84 -7.85
C LEU A 427 22.05 -29.54 -7.47
N THR A 428 21.00 -29.24 -8.23
CA THR A 428 20.03 -28.18 -7.89
C THR A 428 19.03 -28.68 -6.86
N HIS A 429 18.37 -27.75 -6.18
CA HIS A 429 17.31 -28.06 -5.22
C HIS A 429 16.19 -28.91 -5.85
N ASP A 430 15.80 -28.61 -7.09
CA ASP A 430 14.78 -29.38 -7.83
C ASP A 430 15.24 -30.81 -8.16
N THR A 431 16.52 -30.98 -8.47
CA THR A 431 17.11 -32.30 -8.70
C THR A 431 17.08 -33.15 -7.43
N LEU A 432 17.45 -32.55 -6.29
CA LEU A 432 17.39 -33.20 -4.97
C LEU A 432 15.96 -33.56 -4.58
N SER A 433 15.02 -32.63 -4.75
CA SER A 433 13.59 -32.88 -4.52
C SER A 433 13.08 -34.04 -5.39
N GLY A 434 13.48 -34.07 -6.67
CA GLY A 434 13.20 -35.18 -7.57
C GLY A 434 13.80 -36.52 -7.11
N TYR A 435 15.00 -36.52 -6.52
CA TYR A 435 15.63 -37.72 -5.96
C TYR A 435 14.83 -38.25 -4.77
N VAL A 436 14.49 -37.38 -3.82
CA VAL A 436 13.72 -37.73 -2.61
C VAL A 436 12.31 -38.18 -2.99
N GLN A 437 11.64 -37.49 -3.92
CA GLN A 437 10.31 -37.89 -4.40
C GLN A 437 10.32 -39.28 -5.03
N ARG A 438 11.22 -39.53 -6.00
CA ARG A 438 11.33 -40.85 -6.66
C ARG A 438 11.77 -41.95 -5.70
N ALA A 439 12.56 -41.61 -4.68
CA ALA A 439 12.93 -42.55 -3.62
C ALA A 439 11.71 -42.91 -2.76
N ALA A 440 10.95 -41.92 -2.30
CA ALA A 440 9.75 -42.10 -1.49
C ALA A 440 8.64 -42.88 -2.21
N GLU A 441 8.41 -42.60 -3.50
CA GLU A 441 7.45 -43.35 -4.33
C GLU A 441 7.85 -44.83 -4.43
N ARG A 442 9.13 -45.11 -4.70
CA ARG A 442 9.66 -46.48 -4.75
C ARG A 442 9.69 -47.20 -3.40
N THR A 443 9.81 -46.46 -2.30
CA THR A 443 9.66 -47.02 -0.94
C THR A 443 8.21 -47.40 -0.67
N LYS A 444 7.24 -46.55 -1.07
CA LYS A 444 5.82 -46.87 -0.97
C LYS A 444 5.44 -48.10 -1.79
N GLU A 445 5.97 -48.22 -3.02
CA GLU A 445 5.66 -49.35 -3.90
C GLU A 445 6.22 -50.69 -3.43
N ARG A 446 7.42 -50.71 -2.83
CA ARG A 446 8.12 -51.95 -2.49
C ARG A 446 8.03 -52.34 -1.03
N ASP A 447 7.98 -51.36 -0.14
CA ASP A 447 8.05 -51.54 1.31
C ASP A 447 6.71 -51.17 2.00
N ASP A 448 5.68 -50.74 1.24
CA ASP A 448 4.35 -50.33 1.73
C ASP A 448 4.38 -49.19 2.77
N VAL A 449 5.45 -48.37 2.76
CA VAL A 449 5.61 -47.22 3.64
C VAL A 449 5.56 -45.91 2.86
N SER A 450 4.65 -45.03 3.26
CA SER A 450 4.50 -43.69 2.65
C SER A 450 5.21 -42.60 3.45
N PHE A 451 5.83 -41.68 2.71
CA PHE A 451 6.37 -40.42 3.22
C PHE A 451 5.48 -39.27 2.73
N GLY A 452 4.93 -38.51 3.68
CA GLY A 452 4.10 -37.34 3.36
C GLY A 452 4.91 -36.20 2.75
N GLU A 453 4.24 -35.18 2.24
CA GLU A 453 4.85 -34.00 1.63
C GLU A 453 5.85 -33.31 2.57
N THR A 454 5.41 -32.92 3.77
CA THR A 454 6.26 -32.30 4.80
C THR A 454 7.47 -33.16 5.18
N ALA A 455 7.32 -34.49 5.23
CA ALA A 455 8.44 -35.37 5.55
C ALA A 455 9.49 -35.41 4.43
N ARG A 456 9.04 -35.34 3.16
CA ARG A 456 9.93 -35.25 2.00
C ARG A 456 10.62 -33.88 1.94
N GLU A 457 9.88 -32.80 2.18
CA GLU A 457 10.43 -31.44 2.28
C GLU A 457 11.52 -31.36 3.35
N ASN A 458 11.25 -31.86 4.57
CA ASN A 458 12.26 -31.89 5.64
C ASN A 458 13.51 -32.66 5.23
N VAL A 459 13.37 -33.79 4.54
CA VAL A 459 14.54 -34.56 4.03
C VAL A 459 15.32 -33.73 3.02
N VAL A 460 14.64 -33.07 2.07
CA VAL A 460 15.29 -32.19 1.09
C VAL A 460 16.04 -31.06 1.79
N GLU A 461 15.41 -30.37 2.73
CA GLU A 461 16.03 -29.28 3.51
C GLU A 461 17.25 -29.75 4.30
N THR A 462 17.18 -30.92 4.95
CA THR A 462 18.32 -31.48 5.68
C THR A 462 19.50 -31.76 4.76
N PHE A 463 19.27 -32.38 3.59
CA PHE A 463 20.32 -32.59 2.58
C PHE A 463 20.84 -31.26 1.98
N TRP A 464 19.95 -30.31 1.71
CA TRP A 464 20.32 -29.01 1.14
C TRP A 464 21.15 -28.16 2.10
N SER A 465 20.90 -28.27 3.40
CA SER A 465 21.63 -27.55 4.46
C SER A 465 23.09 -28.00 4.62
N VAL A 466 23.39 -29.25 4.26
CA VAL A 466 24.75 -29.79 4.32
C VAL A 466 25.48 -29.65 2.98
N ALA A 467 24.77 -29.40 1.88
CA ALA A 467 25.39 -29.07 0.59
C ALA A 467 26.09 -27.70 0.64
N ARG A 468 27.12 -27.54 -0.18
CA ARG A 468 27.96 -26.33 -0.25
C ARG A 468 27.74 -25.59 -1.55
N SER A 469 27.58 -24.27 -1.47
CA SER A 469 27.57 -23.41 -2.65
C SER A 469 28.90 -23.49 -3.36
N VAL A 470 28.80 -23.57 -4.67
CA VAL A 470 29.93 -23.75 -5.57
C VAL A 470 30.75 -22.47 -5.74
N PRO A 471 32.08 -22.57 -5.94
CA PRO A 471 32.94 -21.41 -6.07
C PRO A 471 32.86 -20.73 -7.46
N ASP A 472 32.15 -21.35 -8.42
CA ASP A 472 31.99 -20.80 -9.77
C ASP A 472 31.44 -19.36 -9.74
N ASP A 473 31.96 -18.52 -10.63
CA ASP A 473 31.43 -17.18 -10.82
C ASP A 473 30.04 -17.25 -11.44
N ALA A 474 29.13 -16.38 -10.98
CA ALA A 474 27.80 -16.31 -11.57
C ALA A 474 27.87 -15.88 -13.05
N PRO A 475 26.90 -16.32 -13.89
CA PRO A 475 26.80 -15.88 -15.27
C PRO A 475 26.90 -14.35 -15.41
N SER A 476 27.55 -13.89 -16.48
CA SER A 476 27.66 -12.46 -16.79
C SER A 476 26.30 -11.88 -17.19
N VAL A 477 26.20 -10.54 -17.23
CA VAL A 477 24.97 -9.85 -17.68
C VAL A 477 24.60 -10.25 -19.10
N THR A 478 25.58 -10.36 -20.01
CA THR A 478 25.34 -10.72 -21.41
C THR A 478 24.89 -12.17 -21.58
N GLU A 479 25.44 -13.10 -20.80
CA GLU A 479 24.98 -14.50 -20.80
C GLU A 479 23.55 -14.59 -20.26
N THR A 480 23.26 -13.87 -19.17
CA THR A 480 21.92 -13.82 -18.57
C THR A 480 20.89 -13.20 -19.49
N GLU A 481 21.22 -12.13 -20.22
CA GLU A 481 20.32 -11.50 -21.20
C GLU A 481 20.04 -12.43 -22.41
N GLY A 482 21.06 -13.13 -22.87
CA GLY A 482 21.00 -13.99 -24.05
C GLY A 482 20.21 -15.27 -23.85
N ASP A 483 20.00 -15.71 -22.61
CA ASP A 483 19.27 -16.92 -22.27
C ASP A 483 18.11 -16.69 -21.29
N ARG A 484 16.91 -17.09 -21.71
CA ARG A 484 15.68 -16.87 -20.93
C ARG A 484 15.62 -17.74 -19.68
N ASP A 485 16.20 -18.93 -19.72
CA ASP A 485 16.20 -19.84 -18.57
C ASP A 485 17.13 -19.29 -17.50
N THR A 486 18.35 -18.87 -17.89
CA THR A 486 19.29 -18.16 -17.00
C THR A 486 18.70 -16.85 -16.42
N ALA A 487 18.00 -16.04 -17.23
CA ALA A 487 17.30 -14.85 -16.73
C ALA A 487 16.18 -15.20 -15.73
N SER A 488 15.47 -16.30 -15.97
CA SER A 488 14.41 -16.78 -15.06
C SER A 488 15.01 -17.22 -13.72
N GLU A 489 16.16 -17.87 -13.72
CA GLU A 489 16.86 -18.28 -12.50
C GLU A 489 17.32 -17.07 -11.67
N LEU A 490 17.83 -16.02 -12.32
CA LEU A 490 18.17 -14.76 -11.63
C LEU A 490 16.92 -14.11 -11.02
N LEU A 491 15.81 -14.11 -11.76
CA LEU A 491 14.54 -13.56 -11.26
C LEU A 491 14.05 -14.29 -10.01
N GLU A 492 14.08 -15.63 -10.03
CA GLU A 492 13.68 -16.42 -8.87
C GLU A 492 14.65 -16.24 -7.69
N ALA A 493 15.96 -16.10 -7.94
CA ALA A 493 16.93 -15.75 -6.91
C ALA A 493 16.64 -14.38 -6.26
N MET A 494 16.20 -13.40 -7.04
CA MET A 494 15.75 -12.09 -6.54
C MET A 494 14.46 -12.20 -5.70
N ARG A 495 13.55 -13.11 -6.05
CA ARG A 495 12.28 -13.34 -5.32
C ARG A 495 12.48 -14.05 -3.98
N GLU A 496 13.45 -14.96 -3.92
CA GLU A 496 13.77 -15.73 -2.71
C GLU A 496 14.55 -14.94 -1.67
N THR A 497 15.32 -13.93 -2.10
CA THR A 497 16.15 -13.13 -1.20
C THR A 497 15.30 -12.13 -0.40
N ASP A 498 15.52 -12.04 0.91
CA ASP A 498 14.88 -11.02 1.74
C ASP A 498 15.51 -9.64 1.50
N ILE A 499 14.71 -8.69 0.98
CA ILE A 499 15.15 -7.35 0.59
C ILE A 499 14.30 -6.32 1.32
N LEU A 500 14.98 -5.27 1.81
CA LEU A 500 14.33 -4.16 2.49
C LEU A 500 13.29 -3.50 1.59
N ALA A 501 12.15 -3.12 2.19
CA ALA A 501 11.09 -2.40 1.51
C ALA A 501 11.60 -1.12 0.78
N PRO A 502 11.07 -0.82 -0.42
CA PRO A 502 11.35 0.40 -1.15
C PRO A 502 11.12 1.66 -0.30
N PRO A 503 11.82 2.76 -0.61
CA PRO A 503 11.61 4.03 0.08
C PRO A 503 10.23 4.61 -0.26
N THR A 504 9.70 5.44 0.65
CA THR A 504 8.33 5.96 0.60
C THR A 504 8.24 7.39 0.05
N ASP A 505 9.38 7.99 -0.27
CA ASP A 505 9.51 9.32 -0.90
C ASP A 505 8.97 9.37 -2.34
N CYS A 506 8.71 8.21 -2.95
CA CYS A 506 7.97 8.09 -4.20
C CYS A 506 6.44 8.21 -4.05
N LEU A 507 5.93 8.29 -2.81
CA LEU A 507 4.51 8.42 -2.51
C LEU A 507 4.21 9.78 -1.86
N ALA A 508 3.13 10.40 -2.32
CA ALA A 508 2.49 11.57 -1.74
C ALA A 508 1.11 11.16 -1.17
N PRO A 509 1.04 10.66 0.08
CA PRO A 509 -0.23 10.44 0.75
C PRO A 509 -0.98 11.76 0.94
N ILE A 510 -2.28 11.70 1.23
CA ILE A 510 -3.06 12.91 1.55
C ILE A 510 -2.73 13.37 2.97
N THR A 511 -2.47 12.44 3.89
CA THR A 511 -2.35 12.60 5.34
C THR A 511 -3.68 12.73 6.07
N GLY A 512 -3.76 12.17 7.28
CA GLY A 512 -4.99 12.14 8.09
C GLY A 512 -5.55 13.53 8.40
N GLY A 513 -4.70 14.55 8.55
CA GLY A 513 -5.13 15.93 8.75
C GLY A 513 -5.89 16.49 7.54
N LEU A 514 -5.33 16.31 6.33
CA LEU A 514 -5.95 16.77 5.10
C LEU A 514 -7.16 15.92 4.69
N VAL A 515 -7.16 14.61 4.97
CA VAL A 515 -8.35 13.74 4.81
C VAL A 515 -9.51 14.28 5.65
N LYS A 516 -9.24 14.65 6.90
CA LYS A 516 -10.25 15.25 7.79
C LYS A 516 -10.74 16.59 7.27
N ALA A 517 -9.84 17.47 6.82
CA ALA A 517 -10.19 18.77 6.25
C ALA A 517 -11.08 18.63 4.99
N GLY A 518 -10.75 17.68 4.10
CA GLY A 518 -11.55 17.37 2.92
C GLY A 518 -12.96 16.88 3.24
N LEU A 519 -13.09 15.99 4.23
CA LEU A 519 -14.40 15.52 4.69
C LEU A 519 -15.23 16.65 5.35
N GLN A 520 -14.62 17.46 6.21
CA GLN A 520 -15.27 18.59 6.88
C GLN A 520 -15.74 19.68 5.91
N LYS A 521 -15.01 19.87 4.81
CA LYS A 521 -15.35 20.83 3.76
C LYS A 521 -16.65 20.46 3.03
N GLU A 522 -16.86 19.17 2.76
CA GLU A 522 -17.87 18.70 1.80
C GLU A 522 -19.06 17.94 2.43
N TYR A 523 -18.94 17.55 3.70
CA TYR A 523 -19.97 16.87 4.45
C TYR A 523 -20.15 17.55 5.81
N ASP A 524 -21.38 17.94 6.13
CA ASP A 524 -21.72 18.46 7.45
C ASP A 524 -22.09 17.31 8.39
N ALA A 525 -21.14 16.95 9.24
CA ALA A 525 -21.22 15.86 10.21
C ALA A 525 -20.78 16.30 11.61
N ASP A 526 -21.31 15.64 12.64
CA ASP A 526 -20.99 15.94 14.04
C ASP A 526 -19.57 15.47 14.43
N PHE A 527 -19.01 14.50 13.70
CA PHE A 527 -17.76 13.85 14.05
C PHE A 527 -16.96 13.43 12.82
N TYR A 528 -15.64 13.59 12.90
CA TYR A 528 -14.70 13.19 11.86
C TYR A 528 -13.46 12.52 12.47
N ALA A 529 -13.04 11.41 11.88
CA ALA A 529 -11.80 10.71 12.19
C ALA A 529 -11.08 10.34 10.89
N ALA A 530 -9.75 10.25 10.96
CA ALA A 530 -8.92 9.80 9.85
C ALA A 530 -7.71 9.02 10.36
N ALA A 531 -7.22 8.09 9.55
CA ALA A 531 -6.02 7.31 9.81
C ALA A 531 -5.19 7.21 8.54
N THR A 532 -3.88 7.44 8.66
CA THR A 532 -2.88 7.19 7.60
C THR A 532 -1.97 6.11 8.13
N ARG A 533 -1.84 5.01 7.39
CA ARG A 533 -1.02 3.87 7.77
C ARG A 533 0.42 4.04 7.29
N ASP A 534 1.32 3.24 7.85
CA ASP A 534 2.68 3.13 7.35
C ASP A 534 2.67 2.50 5.95
N ALA A 535 3.73 2.73 5.17
CA ALA A 535 3.82 2.17 3.84
C ALA A 535 4.11 0.67 3.90
N GLU A 536 3.42 -0.08 3.04
CA GLU A 536 3.61 -1.51 2.81
C GLU A 536 4.00 -1.75 1.35
N VAL A 537 4.34 -3.00 1.01
CA VAL A 537 4.87 -3.34 -0.32
C VAL A 537 4.05 -4.45 -0.93
N HIS A 538 3.64 -4.28 -2.18
CA HIS A 538 3.02 -5.34 -2.96
C HIS A 538 3.69 -5.43 -4.33
N GLY A 539 4.18 -6.62 -4.70
CA GLY A 539 4.82 -6.81 -6.00
C GLY A 539 5.92 -5.79 -6.26
N GLY A 540 6.73 -5.47 -5.24
CA GLY A 540 7.79 -4.46 -5.31
C GLY A 540 7.35 -2.99 -5.42
N ASP A 541 6.05 -2.71 -5.49
CA ASP A 541 5.52 -1.35 -5.49
C ASP A 541 5.10 -0.95 -4.07
N PRO A 542 5.66 0.14 -3.50
CA PRO A 542 5.22 0.64 -2.21
C PRO A 542 3.81 1.22 -2.31
N PHE A 543 3.01 1.02 -1.28
CA PHE A 543 1.68 1.61 -1.16
C PHE A 543 1.37 2.08 0.26
N ILE A 544 0.54 3.11 0.38
CA ILE A 544 0.01 3.64 1.64
C ILE A 544 -1.51 3.61 1.57
N VAL A 545 -2.14 3.22 2.68
CA VAL A 545 -3.60 3.26 2.80
C VAL A 545 -4.04 4.29 3.84
N GLU A 546 -5.06 5.04 3.48
CA GLU A 546 -5.65 6.06 4.33
C GLU A 546 -7.16 5.85 4.41
N ALA A 547 -7.72 6.05 5.60
CA ALA A 547 -9.14 5.93 5.84
C ALA A 547 -9.68 7.16 6.54
N GLY A 548 -10.90 7.56 6.19
CA GLY A 548 -11.63 8.66 6.82
C GLY A 548 -13.05 8.26 7.16
N ILE A 549 -13.59 8.79 8.25
CA ILE A 549 -14.98 8.57 8.66
C ILE A 549 -15.59 9.91 9.05
N ALA A 550 -16.72 10.26 8.44
CA ALA A 550 -17.61 11.32 8.89
C ALA A 550 -18.91 10.70 9.42
N TYR A 551 -19.42 11.17 10.55
CA TYR A 551 -20.61 10.60 11.21
C TYR A 551 -21.54 11.67 11.80
N GLY A 552 -22.86 11.50 11.59
CA GLY A 552 -23.90 12.36 12.17
C GLY A 552 -24.19 13.61 11.33
N GLY A 553 -24.66 14.68 11.99
CA GLY A 553 -25.03 15.95 11.33
C GLY A 553 -26.17 15.78 10.33
N ASP A 554 -26.00 16.36 9.14
CA ASP A 554 -26.98 16.36 8.04
C ASP A 554 -26.90 15.08 7.17
N LEU A 555 -26.05 14.12 7.55
CA LEU A 555 -25.96 12.85 6.85
C LEU A 555 -27.26 12.03 6.99
N PRO A 556 -27.72 11.36 5.91
CA PRO A 556 -28.95 10.55 5.96
C PRO A 556 -28.89 9.45 7.04
N ALA A 557 -29.80 9.50 8.01
CA ALA A 557 -29.86 8.53 9.09
C ALA A 557 -30.34 7.14 8.64
N GLU A 558 -31.15 7.08 7.58
CA GLU A 558 -31.67 5.84 6.99
C GLU A 558 -30.98 5.57 5.65
N GLY A 559 -30.52 4.33 5.45
CA GLY A 559 -29.87 3.88 4.23
C GLY A 559 -28.48 3.30 4.46
N GLN A 560 -27.88 2.84 3.37
CA GLN A 560 -26.50 2.35 3.36
C GLN A 560 -25.54 3.52 3.51
N VAL A 561 -24.45 3.30 4.24
CA VAL A 561 -23.37 4.29 4.31
C VAL A 561 -22.81 4.58 2.93
N ASP A 562 -22.40 5.83 2.69
CA ASP A 562 -21.70 6.16 1.46
C ASP A 562 -20.22 5.79 1.58
N VAL A 563 -19.66 5.23 0.50
CA VAL A 563 -18.26 4.77 0.46
C VAL A 563 -17.53 5.50 -0.66
N LEU A 564 -16.65 6.40 -0.25
CA LEU A 564 -15.74 7.14 -1.12
C LEU A 564 -14.48 6.32 -1.32
N ARG A 565 -14.18 6.00 -2.58
CA ARG A 565 -13.03 5.17 -2.95
C ARG A 565 -12.08 5.99 -3.79
N PHE A 566 -10.81 5.98 -3.44
CA PHE A 566 -9.78 6.75 -4.11
C PHE A 566 -8.55 5.88 -4.39
N ALA A 567 -7.95 6.09 -5.55
CA ALA A 567 -6.66 5.52 -5.91
C ALA A 567 -5.77 6.66 -6.44
N ASN A 568 -4.58 6.86 -5.86
CA ASN A 568 -3.66 7.96 -6.21
C ASN A 568 -4.37 9.32 -6.31
N ARG A 569 -5.23 9.65 -5.34
CA ARG A 569 -6.08 10.87 -5.31
C ARG A 569 -7.09 11.03 -6.46
N VAL A 570 -7.38 9.95 -7.18
CA VAL A 570 -8.42 9.89 -8.21
C VAL A 570 -9.66 9.18 -7.66
N PRO A 571 -10.86 9.79 -7.73
CA PRO A 571 -12.10 9.13 -7.31
C PRO A 571 -12.50 7.97 -8.21
N LEU A 572 -12.93 6.87 -7.59
CA LEU A 572 -13.46 5.68 -8.27
C LEU A 572 -14.99 5.69 -8.17
N VAL A 573 -15.67 6.17 -9.21
CA VAL A 573 -17.14 6.33 -9.21
C VAL A 573 -17.92 5.10 -9.72
N TYR A 574 -17.31 4.29 -10.60
CA TYR A 574 -17.94 3.09 -11.19
C TYR A 574 -17.47 1.79 -10.53
N GLN A 575 -18.13 0.68 -10.88
CA GLN A 575 -17.75 -0.70 -10.47
C GLN A 575 -17.55 -0.93 -8.97
N ARG A 576 -18.36 -0.28 -8.10
CA ARG A 576 -18.27 -0.43 -6.64
C ARG A 576 -18.26 -1.91 -6.19
N GLY A 577 -18.99 -2.79 -6.87
CA GLY A 577 -19.12 -4.20 -6.51
C GLY A 577 -17.89 -5.08 -6.78
N ALA A 578 -16.91 -4.62 -7.55
CA ALA A 578 -15.69 -5.37 -7.91
C ALA A 578 -14.42 -4.81 -7.25
N CYS A 579 -14.58 -3.86 -6.32
CA CYS A 579 -13.47 -3.13 -5.73
C CYS A 579 -13.12 -3.65 -4.34
N ALA A 580 -11.83 -3.90 -4.10
CA ALA A 580 -11.30 -4.36 -2.81
C ALA A 580 -11.78 -3.51 -1.63
N SER A 581 -11.75 -2.17 -1.74
CA SER A 581 -12.22 -1.26 -0.69
C SER A 581 -13.67 -1.55 -0.27
N THR A 582 -14.56 -1.80 -1.23
CA THR A 582 -15.97 -2.10 -0.93
C THR A 582 -16.11 -3.46 -0.26
N ASP A 583 -15.36 -4.46 -0.72
CA ASP A 583 -15.43 -5.82 -0.18
C ASP A 583 -14.87 -5.89 1.24
N VAL A 584 -13.81 -5.15 1.54
CA VAL A 584 -13.29 -4.98 2.90
C VAL A 584 -14.33 -4.29 3.80
N VAL A 585 -14.97 -3.21 3.34
CA VAL A 585 -16.05 -2.54 4.10
C VAL A 585 -17.18 -3.52 4.43
N LYS A 586 -17.58 -4.39 3.50
CA LYS A 586 -18.62 -5.41 3.75
C LYS A 586 -18.19 -6.49 4.74
N ARG A 587 -16.88 -6.81 4.81
CA ARG A 587 -16.29 -7.85 5.67
C ARG A 587 -16.16 -7.40 7.13
N ILE A 588 -15.94 -6.10 7.36
CA ILE A 588 -15.86 -5.54 8.72
C ILE A 588 -17.22 -5.65 9.42
N ASN A 589 -17.21 -6.12 10.67
CA ASN A 589 -18.39 -6.13 11.54
C ASN A 589 -18.59 -4.76 12.20
N TRP A 590 -19.37 -3.89 11.56
CA TRP A 590 -19.58 -2.51 11.96
C TRP A 590 -20.45 -2.34 13.21
N ARG A 591 -21.19 -3.38 13.61
CA ARG A 591 -21.95 -3.39 14.88
C ARG A 591 -21.03 -3.17 16.08
N ASN A 592 -19.80 -3.67 16.00
CA ASN A 592 -18.79 -3.49 17.03
C ASN A 592 -18.32 -2.03 17.16
N TYR A 593 -18.59 -1.20 16.14
CA TYR A 593 -18.21 0.21 16.06
C TYR A 593 -19.40 1.17 16.14
N GLY A 594 -20.63 0.65 16.25
CA GLY A 594 -21.83 1.44 16.55
C GLY A 594 -22.75 1.74 15.37
N LEU A 595 -22.45 1.23 14.17
CA LEU A 595 -23.36 1.29 13.02
C LEU A 595 -24.26 0.05 12.98
N ASP A 596 -25.41 0.17 12.31
CA ASP A 596 -26.28 -0.97 12.05
C ASP A 596 -25.75 -1.76 10.84
N GLN A 597 -25.91 -3.08 10.86
CA GLN A 597 -25.48 -3.95 9.76
C GLN A 597 -26.28 -5.24 9.86
N PRO A 598 -27.49 -5.32 9.30
CA PRO A 598 -28.34 -6.52 9.36
C PRO A 598 -27.57 -7.76 8.85
N GLY A 599 -27.67 -8.89 9.56
CA GLY A 599 -26.91 -10.11 9.22
C GLY A 599 -25.43 -10.14 9.63
N GLY A 600 -24.83 -9.02 10.06
CA GLY A 600 -23.44 -8.95 10.53
C GLY A 600 -22.38 -9.02 9.43
N SER A 601 -22.80 -8.97 8.16
CA SER A 601 -21.96 -8.85 6.97
C SER A 601 -22.69 -8.03 5.91
N GLY A 602 -21.95 -7.50 4.92
CA GLY A 602 -22.51 -6.64 3.88
C GLY A 602 -22.38 -5.15 4.22
N MET A 603 -23.03 -4.28 3.45
CA MET A 603 -22.90 -2.84 3.68
C MET A 603 -23.57 -2.43 5.01
N PRO A 604 -22.89 -1.65 5.87
CA PRO A 604 -23.52 -1.10 7.06
C PRO A 604 -24.49 0.02 6.69
N ASN A 605 -25.40 0.30 7.62
CA ASN A 605 -26.41 1.36 7.53
C ASN A 605 -26.17 2.39 8.63
N GLY A 606 -26.49 3.65 8.32
CA GLY A 606 -26.46 4.77 9.27
C GLY A 606 -25.91 6.05 8.66
N PRO A 607 -25.93 7.16 9.43
CA PRO A 607 -25.49 8.48 8.99
C PRO A 607 -23.96 8.56 9.01
N ALA A 608 -23.31 7.83 8.09
CA ALA A 608 -21.87 7.79 7.99
C ALA A 608 -21.39 7.80 6.54
N VAL A 609 -20.24 8.45 6.33
CA VAL A 609 -19.46 8.42 5.09
C VAL A 609 -18.11 7.79 5.41
N LEU A 610 -17.75 6.77 4.63
CA LEU A 610 -16.48 6.05 4.75
C LEU A 610 -15.60 6.40 3.55
N MET A 611 -14.42 6.94 3.81
CA MET A 611 -13.41 7.21 2.80
C MET A 611 -12.28 6.19 2.89
N VAL A 612 -11.87 5.65 1.73
CA VAL A 612 -10.69 4.79 1.58
C VAL A 612 -9.85 5.34 0.44
N HIS A 613 -8.58 5.59 0.70
CA HIS A 613 -7.60 6.01 -0.29
C HIS A 613 -6.42 5.03 -0.30
N VAL A 614 -6.02 4.60 -1.49
CA VAL A 614 -4.80 3.80 -1.71
C VAL A 614 -3.86 4.61 -2.62
N ALA A 615 -2.68 4.95 -2.10
CA ALA A 615 -1.60 5.57 -2.85
C ALA A 615 -0.54 4.52 -3.19
N SER A 616 -0.12 4.41 -4.45
CA SER A 616 0.93 3.50 -4.90
C SER A 616 1.61 4.04 -6.16
N THR A 617 2.87 3.66 -6.41
CA THR A 617 3.52 3.84 -7.72
C THR A 617 2.73 3.12 -8.82
N ASN A 618 2.15 1.98 -8.48
CA ASN A 618 1.38 1.15 -9.39
C ASN A 618 0.15 0.54 -8.69
N VAL A 619 -1.02 1.14 -8.90
CA VAL A 619 -2.27 0.62 -8.32
C VAL A 619 -2.78 -0.58 -9.15
N PRO A 620 -3.04 -1.74 -8.54
CA PRO A 620 -3.56 -2.91 -9.25
C PRO A 620 -5.05 -2.71 -9.55
N PHE A 621 -5.38 -2.27 -10.76
CA PHE A 621 -6.76 -2.11 -11.22
C PHE A 621 -7.33 -3.41 -11.82
N THR A 622 -8.65 -3.61 -11.72
CA THR A 622 -9.34 -4.76 -12.35
C THR A 622 -9.45 -4.64 -13.87
N SER A 623 -9.31 -3.42 -14.40
CA SER A 623 -9.38 -3.11 -15.84
C SER A 623 -8.64 -1.82 -16.17
N GLU A 624 -8.34 -1.61 -17.44
CA GLU A 624 -7.69 -0.40 -17.98
C GLU A 624 -8.48 0.89 -17.73
N SER A 625 -9.78 0.79 -17.47
CA SER A 625 -10.65 1.94 -17.17
C SER A 625 -10.46 2.55 -15.77
N LYS A 626 -9.67 1.89 -14.90
CA LYS A 626 -9.31 2.35 -13.55
C LYS A 626 -10.52 2.71 -12.67
N ASP A 627 -11.50 1.81 -12.62
CA ASP A 627 -12.74 1.99 -11.84
C ASP A 627 -12.74 1.27 -10.47
N ALA A 628 -11.90 0.24 -10.33
CA ALA A 628 -11.87 -0.61 -9.15
C ALA A 628 -10.46 -1.16 -8.90
N ILE A 629 -10.08 -1.17 -7.63
CA ILE A 629 -8.86 -1.79 -7.13
C ILE A 629 -9.11 -3.30 -7.04
N ALA A 630 -8.19 -4.10 -7.56
CA ALA A 630 -8.25 -5.55 -7.53
C ALA A 630 -8.05 -6.10 -6.10
N ASN A 631 -8.59 -7.29 -5.87
CA ASN A 631 -8.52 -7.97 -4.57
C ASN A 631 -7.13 -8.57 -4.35
N VAL A 632 -6.23 -7.74 -3.82
CA VAL A 632 -4.87 -8.10 -3.43
C VAL A 632 -4.82 -8.24 -1.91
N PRO A 633 -4.44 -9.41 -1.34
CA PRO A 633 -4.49 -9.65 0.10
C PRO A 633 -3.76 -8.59 0.94
N ALA A 634 -2.54 -8.21 0.56
CA ALA A 634 -1.75 -7.19 1.27
C ALA A 634 -2.47 -5.82 1.32
N ILE A 635 -3.13 -5.42 0.23
CA ILE A 635 -3.88 -4.16 0.17
C ILE A 635 -5.18 -4.27 0.96
N GLU A 636 -5.90 -5.39 0.88
CA GLU A 636 -7.13 -5.62 1.63
C GLU A 636 -6.92 -5.56 3.15
N ASP A 637 -5.86 -6.22 3.63
CA ASP A 637 -5.51 -6.26 5.05
C ASP A 637 -5.20 -4.85 5.57
N GLU A 638 -4.46 -4.05 4.79
CA GLU A 638 -4.11 -2.68 5.19
C GLU A 638 -5.31 -1.73 5.14
N ILE A 639 -6.22 -1.88 4.15
CA ILE A 639 -7.52 -1.19 4.14
C ILE A 639 -8.34 -1.54 5.37
N GLU A 640 -8.36 -2.80 5.77
CA GLU A 640 -9.11 -3.26 6.94
C GLU A 640 -8.56 -2.64 8.22
N LEU A 641 -7.23 -2.58 8.36
CA LEU A 641 -6.56 -1.97 9.50
C LEU A 641 -6.81 -0.45 9.57
N ALA A 642 -6.66 0.27 8.45
CA ALA A 642 -6.92 1.72 8.37
C ALA A 642 -8.37 2.07 8.78
N LEU A 643 -9.36 1.36 8.22
CA LEU A 643 -10.77 1.58 8.54
C LEU A 643 -11.07 1.27 10.02
N ARG A 644 -10.49 0.20 10.57
CA ARG A 644 -10.66 -0.15 11.99
C ARG A 644 -10.09 0.90 12.91
N GLU A 645 -8.96 1.51 12.55
CA GLU A 645 -8.33 2.57 13.32
C GLU A 645 -9.25 3.80 13.44
N ALA A 646 -9.75 4.32 12.31
CA ALA A 646 -10.73 5.41 12.29
C ALA A 646 -12.06 5.03 12.99
N ALA A 647 -12.54 3.79 12.80
CA ALA A 647 -13.78 3.32 13.41
C ALA A 647 -13.70 3.20 14.95
N ARG A 648 -12.51 2.92 15.51
CA ARG A 648 -12.30 2.94 16.97
C ARG A 648 -12.50 4.33 17.54
N GLU A 649 -12.11 5.38 16.82
CA GLU A 649 -12.33 6.76 17.24
C GLU A 649 -13.82 7.12 17.27
N MET A 650 -14.53 6.78 16.18
CA MET A 650 -15.98 6.94 16.10
C MET A 650 -16.69 6.20 17.23
N LYS A 651 -16.27 4.96 17.54
CA LYS A 651 -16.81 4.19 18.66
C LYS A 651 -16.62 4.91 20.00
N ARG A 652 -15.45 5.52 20.26
CA ARG A 652 -15.21 6.31 21.47
C ARG A 652 -16.17 7.50 21.55
N TYR A 653 -16.35 8.23 20.45
CA TYR A 653 -17.29 9.33 20.34
C TYR A 653 -18.74 8.91 20.63
N LEU A 654 -19.21 7.84 19.97
CA LEU A 654 -20.56 7.30 20.17
C LEU A 654 -20.80 6.82 21.60
N ASN A 655 -19.82 6.18 22.22
CA ASN A 655 -19.93 5.75 23.61
C ASN A 655 -19.99 6.95 24.57
N LYS A 656 -19.20 8.00 24.33
CA LYS A 656 -19.28 9.26 25.10
C LYS A 656 -20.68 9.86 24.97
N ARG A 657 -21.18 10.04 23.74
CA ARG A 657 -22.51 10.59 23.47
C ARG A 657 -23.64 9.78 24.14
N ARG A 658 -23.66 8.45 23.97
CA ARG A 658 -24.65 7.57 24.62
C ARG A 658 -24.58 7.61 26.15
N SER A 659 -23.38 7.76 26.72
CA SER A 659 -23.19 7.89 28.16
C SER A 659 -23.81 9.21 28.67
N MET A 660 -23.59 10.31 27.95
CA MET A 660 -24.15 11.61 28.28
C MET A 660 -25.68 11.62 28.13
N GLU A 661 -26.24 11.08 27.05
CA GLU A 661 -27.69 10.96 26.86
C GLU A 661 -28.37 10.15 27.98
N LYS A 662 -27.75 9.04 28.41
CA LYS A 662 -28.23 8.25 29.55
C LYS A 662 -28.16 9.03 30.85
N ARG A 663 -27.10 9.83 31.06
CA ARG A 663 -26.92 10.65 32.25
C ARG A 663 -27.97 11.75 32.31
N GLN A 664 -28.20 12.47 31.20
CA GLN A 664 -29.24 13.48 31.09
C GLN A 664 -30.62 12.88 31.37
N ARG A 665 -30.97 11.76 30.72
CA ARG A 665 -32.26 11.10 30.96
C ARG A 665 -32.45 10.66 32.41
N LYS A 666 -31.37 10.19 33.05
CA LYS A 666 -31.39 9.85 34.49
C LYS A 666 -31.61 11.11 35.33
N GLN A 667 -30.93 12.21 35.01
CA GLN A 667 -31.09 13.50 35.68
C GLN A 667 -32.53 14.01 35.55
N ASP A 668 -33.10 14.03 34.35
CA ASP A 668 -34.47 14.50 34.10
C ASP A 668 -35.49 13.70 34.91
N VAL A 669 -35.35 12.37 34.94
CA VAL A 669 -36.24 11.49 35.72
C VAL A 669 -36.09 11.72 37.22
N ILE A 670 -34.88 11.89 37.72
CA ILE A 670 -34.65 12.12 39.16
C ILE A 670 -35.12 13.53 39.55
N ALA A 671 -34.85 14.54 38.73
CA ALA A 671 -35.30 15.91 38.96
C ALA A 671 -36.83 16.01 38.98
N ASP A 672 -37.56 15.17 38.23
CA ASP A 672 -39.03 15.13 38.31
C ASP A 672 -39.55 14.38 39.56
N ILE A 673 -38.92 13.25 39.93
CA ILE A 673 -39.43 12.37 41.00
C ILE A 673 -39.03 12.87 42.39
N LEU A 674 -37.79 13.36 42.55
CA LEU A 674 -37.21 13.66 43.86
C LEU A 674 -37.93 14.79 44.61
N PRO A 675 -38.27 15.95 44.00
CA PRO A 675 -39.08 16.97 44.65
C PRO A 675 -40.47 16.45 45.05
N ARG A 676 -41.14 15.70 44.17
CA ARG A 676 -42.47 15.13 44.46
C ARG A 676 -42.45 14.17 45.65
N MET A 677 -41.37 13.40 45.81
CA MET A 677 -41.17 12.54 46.98
C MET A 677 -40.90 13.36 48.25
N ALA A 678 -40.07 14.40 48.15
CA ALA A 678 -39.77 15.32 49.25
C ALA A 678 -41.03 16.04 49.75
N ASP A 679 -41.85 16.57 48.85
CA ASP A 679 -43.14 17.21 49.18
C ASP A 679 -44.06 16.25 49.91
N LYS A 680 -44.25 15.04 49.35
CA LYS A 680 -45.11 14.03 49.94
C LYS A 680 -44.62 13.55 51.30
N LEU A 681 -43.31 13.42 51.50
CA LEU A 681 -42.73 13.05 52.79
C LEU A 681 -42.90 14.18 53.82
N SER A 682 -42.69 15.43 53.43
CA SER A 682 -42.87 16.59 54.30
C SER A 682 -44.34 16.74 54.71
N GLU A 683 -45.27 16.58 53.76
CA GLU A 683 -46.73 16.56 53.99
C GLU A 683 -47.14 15.46 54.97
N VAL A 684 -46.65 14.23 54.77
CA VAL A 684 -47.02 13.07 55.59
C VAL A 684 -46.39 13.12 56.99
N THR A 685 -45.21 13.73 57.14
CA THR A 685 -44.49 13.79 58.42
C THR A 685 -44.73 15.08 59.20
N GLU A 686 -45.44 16.05 58.61
CA GLU A 686 -45.66 17.41 59.16
C GLU A 686 -44.34 18.11 59.53
N ARG A 687 -43.29 17.91 58.73
CA ARG A 687 -41.96 18.49 58.93
C ARG A 687 -41.66 19.58 57.91
N GLU A 688 -40.59 20.32 58.18
CA GLU A 688 -40.04 21.33 57.27
C GLU A 688 -39.72 20.73 55.89
N GLU A 689 -39.83 21.57 54.87
CA GLU A 689 -39.63 21.23 53.47
C GLU A 689 -38.20 20.72 53.23
N LEU A 690 -38.06 19.62 52.51
CA LEU A 690 -36.77 18.99 52.23
C LEU A 690 -36.14 19.58 50.97
N HIS A 691 -34.97 20.23 51.12
CA HIS A 691 -34.18 20.68 49.98
C HIS A 691 -33.48 19.50 49.28
N VAL A 692 -33.85 19.25 48.02
CA VAL A 692 -33.40 18.07 47.26
C VAL A 692 -32.17 18.31 46.38
N GLY A 693 -31.69 19.55 46.24
CA GLY A 693 -30.58 19.92 45.35
C GLY A 693 -29.27 19.17 45.64
N ASP A 694 -28.82 19.19 46.90
CA ASP A 694 -27.63 18.45 47.36
C ASP A 694 -27.79 16.92 47.19
N SER A 695 -29.00 16.40 47.42
CA SER A 695 -29.30 14.98 47.21
C SER A 695 -29.23 14.60 45.72
N LEU A 696 -29.75 15.45 44.83
CA LEU A 696 -29.69 15.26 43.38
C LEU A 696 -28.23 15.25 42.90
N ALA A 697 -27.44 16.23 43.31
CA ALA A 697 -26.02 16.31 42.92
C ALA A 697 -25.20 15.11 43.40
N ARG A 698 -25.46 14.62 44.62
CA ARG A 698 -24.84 13.39 45.15
C ARG A 698 -25.25 12.14 44.38
N ILE A 699 -26.54 11.97 44.07
CA ILE A 699 -27.03 10.80 43.31
C ILE A 699 -26.49 10.80 41.87
N MET A 700 -26.29 11.99 41.31
CA MET A 700 -25.72 12.18 39.99
C MET A 700 -24.19 12.16 39.98
N ASN A 701 -23.52 12.28 41.14
CA ASN A 701 -22.06 12.39 41.25
C ASN A 701 -21.60 13.60 40.37
N ASN A 702 -22.22 14.75 40.65
CA ASN A 702 -22.02 16.04 39.95
C ASN A 702 -21.14 16.97 40.80
N VAL A 703 -20.62 18.02 40.16
CA VAL A 703 -20.17 19.21 40.87
C VAL A 703 -21.41 20.02 41.24
N LEU A 704 -21.57 20.33 42.53
CA LEU A 704 -22.66 21.15 43.07
C LEU A 704 -22.12 22.56 43.33
N VAL A 705 -22.84 23.57 42.87
CA VAL A 705 -22.60 24.97 43.24
C VAL A 705 -23.85 25.50 43.94
N GLU A 706 -23.69 25.87 45.21
CA GLU A 706 -24.76 26.41 46.06
C GLU A 706 -24.44 27.85 46.47
N ARG A 707 -25.45 28.74 46.44
CA ARG A 707 -25.33 30.10 46.98
C ARG A 707 -26.07 30.22 48.31
N GLU A 708 -25.38 30.72 49.33
CA GLU A 708 -25.93 31.10 50.62
C GLU A 708 -25.73 32.61 50.82
N VAL A 709 -26.78 33.34 51.20
CA VAL A 709 -26.72 34.79 51.47
C VAL A 709 -27.24 35.07 52.88
N ASP A 710 -26.41 35.66 53.74
CA ASP A 710 -26.78 36.04 55.12
C ASP A 710 -26.35 37.50 55.40
N GLY A 711 -27.32 38.41 55.52
CA GLY A 711 -27.08 39.80 55.93
C GLY A 711 -26.07 40.58 55.09
N GLY A 712 -26.04 40.36 53.77
CA GLY A 712 -25.10 40.99 52.83
C GLY A 712 -23.82 40.19 52.57
N HIS A 713 -23.56 39.12 53.33
CA HIS A 713 -22.47 38.20 53.08
C HIS A 713 -22.91 37.09 52.12
N VAL A 714 -22.19 36.92 51.00
CA VAL A 714 -22.48 35.90 49.98
C VAL A 714 -21.42 34.83 50.01
N LYS A 715 -21.88 33.58 50.04
CA LYS A 715 -21.05 32.39 50.07
C LYS A 715 -21.46 31.42 48.97
N LEU A 716 -20.54 31.17 48.04
CA LEU A 716 -20.66 30.14 47.03
C LEU A 716 -19.91 28.89 47.47
N VAL A 717 -20.65 27.80 47.65
CA VAL A 717 -20.11 26.50 48.05
C VAL A 717 -20.04 25.58 46.83
N VAL A 718 -18.82 25.27 46.40
CA VAL A 718 -18.54 24.35 45.29
C VAL A 718 -18.16 22.99 45.86
N ARG A 719 -19.05 21.99 45.78
CA ARG A 719 -18.80 20.61 46.24
C ARG A 719 -18.58 19.68 45.06
N ASN A 720 -17.49 18.92 45.06
CA ASN A 720 -17.22 17.94 44.02
C ASN A 720 -17.62 16.53 44.47
N PHE A 721 -18.77 16.03 44.01
CA PHE A 721 -19.19 14.65 44.28
C PHE A 721 -18.67 13.64 43.24
N SER A 722 -17.80 14.08 42.33
CA SER A 722 -17.20 13.22 41.31
C SER A 722 -15.93 12.53 41.77
N ASP A 723 -15.56 11.45 41.08
CA ASP A 723 -14.38 10.63 41.38
C ASP A 723 -13.07 11.24 40.83
N THR A 724 -13.13 12.44 40.24
CA THR A 724 -12.01 13.15 39.63
C THR A 724 -11.97 14.60 40.10
N ASN A 725 -10.82 15.27 40.01
CA ASN A 725 -10.72 16.69 40.32
C ASN A 725 -11.59 17.50 39.34
N ALA A 726 -12.20 18.56 39.85
CA ALA A 726 -13.01 19.50 39.09
C ALA A 726 -12.35 20.89 39.12
N GLU A 727 -12.35 21.57 37.98
CA GLU A 727 -11.80 22.91 37.83
C GLU A 727 -12.88 23.83 37.22
N PRO A 728 -13.98 24.12 37.95
CA PRO A 728 -15.03 24.99 37.42
C PRO A 728 -14.57 26.45 37.36
N ASP A 729 -14.95 27.14 36.29
CA ASP A 729 -14.86 28.59 36.20
C ASP A 729 -16.19 29.18 36.69
N VAL A 730 -16.25 29.60 37.95
CA VAL A 730 -17.45 30.13 38.59
C VAL A 730 -17.48 31.64 38.46
N THR A 731 -18.51 32.18 37.81
CA THR A 731 -18.74 33.62 37.67
C THR A 731 -20.05 34.00 38.34
N ASP A 732 -19.98 34.80 39.38
CA ASP A 732 -21.15 35.40 40.05
C ASP A 732 -21.37 36.80 39.49
N ILE A 733 -22.58 37.08 39.00
CA ILE A 733 -22.97 38.36 38.41
C ILE A 733 -23.84 39.10 39.42
N VAL A 734 -23.39 40.27 39.84
CA VAL A 734 -23.89 40.95 41.03
C VAL A 734 -24.25 42.41 40.73
N GLY A 735 -25.43 42.85 41.17
CA GLY A 735 -25.92 44.22 40.92
C GLY A 735 -25.32 45.32 41.80
N ALA A 736 -24.42 44.98 42.71
CA ALA A 736 -23.77 45.91 43.64
C ALA A 736 -22.27 45.59 43.75
N ASP A 737 -21.49 46.61 44.11
CA ASP A 737 -20.03 46.50 44.27
C ASP A 737 -19.67 45.43 45.32
N PRO A 738 -19.02 44.33 44.92
CA PRO A 738 -18.64 43.21 45.80
C PRO A 738 -17.31 43.43 46.52
N GLY A 739 -16.67 44.60 46.31
CA GLY A 739 -15.33 44.88 46.83
C GLY A 739 -14.25 44.12 46.05
N ASP A 740 -13.25 43.61 46.79
CA ASP A 740 -12.11 42.87 46.24
C ASP A 740 -11.98 41.49 46.94
N PRO A 741 -12.85 40.52 46.60
CA PRO A 741 -12.86 39.21 47.23
C PRO A 741 -11.61 38.39 46.93
N GLU A 742 -11.17 37.61 47.93
CA GLU A 742 -9.91 36.88 47.87
C GLU A 742 -9.91 35.83 46.74
N GLY A 743 -8.88 35.87 45.91
CA GLY A 743 -8.72 34.93 44.80
C GLY A 743 -9.73 35.10 43.65
N ALA A 744 -10.50 36.18 43.65
CA ALA A 744 -11.45 36.51 42.58
C ALA A 744 -10.86 37.51 41.57
N GLN A 745 -11.32 37.44 40.33
CA GLN A 745 -11.18 38.53 39.37
C GLN A 745 -12.53 39.26 39.26
N VAL A 746 -12.54 40.55 39.60
CA VAL A 746 -13.74 41.39 39.53
C VAL A 746 -13.69 42.30 38.30
N VAL A 747 -14.78 42.32 37.52
CA VAL A 747 -14.94 43.21 36.35
C VAL A 747 -16.31 43.87 36.39
N GLU A 748 -16.36 45.20 36.28
CA GLU A 748 -17.62 45.95 36.15
C GLU A 748 -17.95 46.16 34.66
N MET A 749 -19.18 45.83 34.25
CA MET A 749 -19.72 46.11 32.92
C MET A 749 -21.20 46.52 33.01
N ASP A 750 -21.54 47.67 32.43
CA ASP A 750 -22.92 48.17 32.32
C ASP A 750 -23.71 48.25 33.65
N GLY A 751 -23.01 48.47 34.78
CA GLY A 751 -23.61 48.56 36.11
C GLY A 751 -23.80 47.23 36.84
N GLU A 752 -23.31 46.12 36.28
CA GLU A 752 -23.21 44.80 36.91
C GLU A 752 -21.75 44.42 37.14
N TRP A 753 -21.50 43.67 38.21
CA TRP A 753 -20.18 43.23 38.64
C TRP A 753 -20.03 41.72 38.43
N PHE A 754 -19.02 41.33 37.67
CA PHE A 754 -18.68 39.93 37.36
C PHE A 754 -17.55 39.50 38.28
N VAL A 755 -17.84 38.63 39.23
CA VAL A 755 -16.88 38.08 40.18
C VAL A 755 -16.52 36.66 39.76
N LYS A 756 -15.32 36.47 39.21
CA LYS A 756 -14.87 35.20 38.64
C LYS A 756 -13.84 34.51 39.52
N TRP A 757 -14.04 33.22 39.77
CA TRP A 757 -13.08 32.32 40.39
C TRP A 757 -12.84 31.08 39.52
N SER A 758 -11.64 30.51 39.62
CA SER A 758 -11.27 29.25 38.97
C SER A 758 -10.71 28.25 40.00
N PRO A 759 -11.50 27.79 41.00
CA PRO A 759 -11.01 26.88 42.02
C PRO A 759 -10.73 25.48 41.46
N THR A 760 -9.66 24.83 41.93
CA THR A 760 -9.47 23.39 41.76
C THR A 760 -10.05 22.66 42.98
N VAL A 761 -11.08 21.84 42.78
CA VAL A 761 -11.76 21.09 43.84
C VAL A 761 -11.53 19.60 43.66
N SER A 762 -10.78 18.97 44.57
CA SER A 762 -10.50 17.53 44.48
C SER A 762 -11.76 16.69 44.69
N SER A 763 -11.71 15.43 44.25
CA SER A 763 -12.80 14.46 44.45
C SER A 763 -13.23 14.38 45.92
N GLY A 764 -14.51 14.66 46.20
CA GLY A 764 -15.10 14.62 47.54
C GLY A 764 -14.81 15.86 48.39
N GLU A 765 -14.06 16.84 47.88
CA GLU A 765 -13.74 18.08 48.60
C GLU A 765 -14.76 19.20 48.29
N THR A 766 -14.65 20.28 49.06
CA THR A 766 -15.50 21.47 48.95
C THR A 766 -14.63 22.71 48.95
N ALA A 767 -14.83 23.58 47.96
CA ALA A 767 -14.31 24.95 47.96
C ALA A 767 -15.42 25.91 48.38
N VAL A 768 -15.02 26.98 49.06
CA VAL A 768 -15.90 28.04 49.55
C VAL A 768 -15.35 29.35 49.01
N LEU A 769 -16.19 30.11 48.30
CA LEU A 769 -15.87 31.41 47.73
C LEU A 769 -16.79 32.44 48.39
N GLU A 770 -16.23 33.51 48.93
CA GLU A 770 -16.97 34.45 49.78
C GLU A 770 -16.71 35.90 49.35
N TYR A 771 -17.74 36.73 49.44
CA TYR A 771 -17.66 38.18 49.23
C TYR A 771 -18.81 38.90 49.95
N ASP A 772 -18.72 40.22 50.11
CA ASP A 772 -19.73 41.04 50.80
C ASP A 772 -20.36 42.05 49.84
N VAL A 773 -21.67 42.24 49.94
CA VAL A 773 -22.45 43.23 49.17
C VAL A 773 -23.47 43.95 50.03
N GLY A 774 -23.97 45.08 49.52
CA GLY A 774 -25.06 45.83 50.16
C GLY A 774 -26.41 45.09 50.16
N ASP A 775 -27.27 45.44 51.11
CA ASP A 775 -28.64 44.91 51.21
C ASP A 775 -29.45 45.17 49.92
N ASP A 776 -30.33 44.23 49.55
CA ASP A 776 -31.19 44.26 48.34
C ASP A 776 -30.46 44.24 46.98
N THR A 777 -29.53 43.29 46.81
CA THR A 777 -28.77 43.06 45.56
C THR A 777 -29.34 41.90 44.72
N THR A 778 -29.24 41.99 43.39
CA THR A 778 -29.58 40.89 42.45
C THR A 778 -28.36 40.04 42.13
N PHE A 779 -28.57 38.73 41.94
CA PHE A 779 -27.52 37.77 41.67
C PHE A 779 -27.89 36.85 40.49
N ASP A 780 -26.91 36.51 39.65
CA ASP A 780 -26.98 35.45 38.64
C ASP A 780 -25.66 34.67 38.63
N ILE A 781 -25.66 33.41 38.23
CA ILE A 781 -24.45 32.58 38.26
C ILE A 781 -24.22 31.87 36.93
N SER A 782 -22.98 31.94 36.45
CA SER A 782 -22.51 31.18 35.30
C SER A 782 -21.36 30.29 35.74
N VAL A 783 -21.37 29.02 35.32
CA VAL A 783 -20.30 28.07 35.62
C VAL A 783 -19.84 27.46 34.30
N GLU A 784 -18.57 27.67 33.99
CA GLU A 784 -17.91 27.11 32.80
C GLU A 784 -16.87 26.04 33.22
N GLY A 785 -16.30 25.32 32.25
CA GLY A 785 -15.28 24.30 32.51
C GLY A 785 -15.81 22.91 32.94
N ILE A 786 -17.09 22.80 33.28
CA ILE A 786 -17.78 21.54 33.60
C ILE A 786 -18.90 21.31 32.58
N GLU A 787 -19.00 20.09 32.01
CA GLU A 787 -20.11 19.71 31.12
C GLU A 787 -21.45 19.81 31.89
N ASP A 788 -22.48 20.49 31.37
CA ASP A 788 -23.76 20.76 32.06
C ASP A 788 -24.40 19.54 32.74
N ALA A 789 -24.36 18.36 32.08
CA ALA A 789 -24.90 17.11 32.63
C ALA A 789 -24.10 16.56 33.85
N LYS A 790 -22.97 17.18 34.20
CA LYS A 790 -22.14 16.91 35.37
C LYS A 790 -22.15 18.04 36.39
N LEU A 791 -22.93 19.10 36.14
CA LEU A 791 -23.07 20.25 37.01
C LEU A 791 -24.49 20.28 37.60
N THR A 792 -24.59 20.67 38.87
CA THR A 792 -25.85 21.02 39.52
C THR A 792 -25.68 22.40 40.14
N VAL A 793 -26.49 23.36 39.70
CA VAL A 793 -26.49 24.72 40.24
C VAL A 793 -27.76 24.91 41.07
N ASN A 794 -27.59 25.42 42.29
CA ASN A 794 -28.67 25.74 43.23
C ASN A 794 -28.35 27.09 43.87
N ALA A 795 -28.56 28.16 43.11
CA ALA A 795 -28.06 29.51 43.39
C ALA A 795 -29.12 30.58 43.20
#